data_AF-A0A497AIQ2-F1
#
_entry.id   AF-A0A497AIQ2-F1
#
_cell.length_a   1.000
_cell.length_b   1.000
_cell.length_c   1.000
_cell.angle_alpha   90.00
_cell.angle_beta   90.00
_cell.angle_gamma   90.00
#
_symmetry.space_group_name_H-M   'P 1'
#
loop_
_entity.id
_entity.type
_entity.pdbx_description
1 polymer ?
#
loop_
_entity_poly.entity_id
_entity_poly.type
_entity_poly.pdbx_seq_one_letter_code
_entity_poly.pdbx_strand_id
1 'polypeptide(L)'
;SDLPLYHGPHLYAMFKKMIKDHEFFSNTAIIPFSFGLTHLIPGERIYVIVLCYHERYAEELVDSISKFPKIDGKGFSSSSMDLIEYELFDMESLMKEEMHHISSLCNLPHITLCFYTPLRLKRPGEYKERGHRFFDLDLFFNNRPTLKELFKSLPSRIPIKGIRINISQDLVICDCKGFWIDLPYSQDKTLGGFIGDLKVEGEFNEELLESLVRAQYFGLGKNRAFGFGYFTIEQSPNIFNQTLSFRDYLFRRITSSEGLHKAISSLKSRAPGIDKIELSDILSMPDRVAKKLSDQLQKDSYTFSPLKIVSIKKEDGGFRELRIPVLFDRIVEKSIMIHLEDSIDRLLSISVYSYRKGHGVKRAVKKVFSIIRKGGYKALKADILHYFDSIEREELFKMLRVFLRDRKLEVLISRWLDNLQDQAVEGIPQGSPLSPLLSNLYLDYLDKELIKKGYFYFRFGDDFLVLFKEEEHKSVLETIERILKHLNLRLNKEKVISFNEGEPVEFLGYQISQKRLTPLGREKIGSKDNWKRLFSEDFIEGIPIYITKRDYGAYSDGSNLIIKREDKEVVEKIPWKIIKDITIVGRSFFSNGVIFRCLYENIPVHFITIYGKYVGSIISDTADHTGSLEEEQKRFLKDNPIFRTS
;
A
#
# COMPACT_ATOMS: atom_id res chain seq x y z
N SER A 1 -0.64 11.66 -12.06
CA SER A 1 0.37 10.84 -12.75
C SER A 1 0.65 9.64 -11.87
N ASP A 2 0.79 8.48 -12.50
CA ASP A 2 1.21 7.20 -11.94
C ASP A 2 0.12 6.39 -11.22
N LEU A 3 -0.62 5.61 -12.00
CA LEU A 3 -1.40 4.42 -11.64
C LEU A 3 -1.56 3.63 -12.96
N PRO A 4 -1.61 2.28 -13.00
CA PRO A 4 -1.65 1.32 -11.89
C PRO A 4 -0.96 -0.05 -12.17
N LEU A 5 -1.07 -0.95 -11.17
CA LEU A 5 -1.11 -2.43 -11.10
C LEU A 5 -1.26 -3.29 -12.38
N TYR A 6 -1.57 -2.70 -13.52
CA TYR A 6 -1.90 -3.36 -14.77
C TYR A 6 -1.30 -2.55 -15.93
N HIS A 7 -0.27 -3.11 -16.57
CA HIS A 7 0.52 -2.42 -17.60
C HIS A 7 -0.06 -2.54 -19.03
N GLY A 8 -1.22 -3.17 -19.21
CA GLY A 8 -1.66 -3.60 -20.54
C GLY A 8 -1.82 -2.52 -21.61
N PRO A 9 -2.40 -1.33 -21.34
CA PRO A 9 -2.47 -0.26 -22.32
C PRO A 9 -1.08 0.24 -22.76
N HIS A 10 -0.12 0.29 -21.84
CA HIS A 10 1.26 0.69 -22.11
C HIS A 10 1.98 -0.38 -22.94
N LEU A 11 1.82 -1.65 -22.57
CA LEU A 11 2.40 -2.79 -23.31
C LEU A 11 1.81 -2.88 -24.71
N TYR A 12 0.50 -2.76 -24.87
CA TYR A 12 -0.12 -2.72 -26.20
C TYR A 12 0.40 -1.55 -27.04
N ALA A 13 0.50 -0.35 -26.48
CA ALA A 13 1.06 0.80 -27.19
C ALA A 13 2.52 0.56 -27.62
N MET A 14 3.30 -0.18 -26.82
CA MET A 14 4.65 -0.61 -27.14
C MET A 14 4.64 -1.63 -28.30
N PHE A 15 3.89 -2.74 -28.20
CA PHE A 15 3.80 -3.75 -29.26
C PHE A 15 3.30 -3.14 -30.58
N LYS A 16 2.31 -2.26 -30.53
CA LYS A 16 1.81 -1.55 -31.72
C LYS A 16 2.87 -0.68 -32.40
N LYS A 17 3.82 -0.12 -31.64
CA LYS A 17 4.95 0.61 -32.22
C LYS A 17 6.00 -0.32 -32.82
N MET A 18 6.20 -1.49 -32.20
CA MET A 18 7.17 -2.50 -32.65
C MET A 18 6.71 -3.16 -33.96
N ILE A 19 5.45 -3.58 -34.00
CA ILE A 19 4.90 -4.38 -35.09
C ILE A 19 4.11 -3.42 -35.98
N LYS A 20 4.69 -2.98 -37.09
CA LYS A 20 4.03 -2.02 -38.01
C LYS A 20 3.10 -2.71 -39.01
N ASP A 21 2.63 -3.91 -38.70
CA ASP A 21 1.76 -4.71 -39.54
C ASP A 21 0.32 -4.75 -38.99
N HIS A 22 -0.61 -4.22 -39.78
CA HIS A 22 -2.04 -4.19 -39.44
C HIS A 22 -2.71 -5.57 -39.59
N GLU A 23 -2.22 -6.43 -40.47
CA GLU A 23 -2.70 -7.79 -40.67
C GLU A 23 -2.31 -8.68 -39.49
N PHE A 24 -1.10 -8.52 -38.95
CA PHE A 24 -0.65 -9.19 -37.74
C PHE A 24 -1.60 -8.95 -36.55
N PHE A 25 -1.93 -7.69 -36.22
CA PHE A 25 -2.82 -7.37 -35.10
C PHE A 25 -4.28 -7.81 -35.32
N SER A 26 -4.66 -8.05 -36.56
CA SER A 26 -5.98 -8.59 -36.90
C SER A 26 -6.05 -10.12 -36.74
N ASN A 27 -4.90 -10.79 -36.56
CA ASN A 27 -4.78 -12.24 -36.44
C ASN A 27 -4.10 -12.69 -35.13
N THR A 28 -3.71 -11.75 -34.28
CA THR A 28 -2.96 -12.00 -33.04
C THR A 28 -3.58 -11.25 -31.86
N ALA A 29 -3.74 -11.92 -30.71
CA ALA A 29 -4.01 -11.27 -29.43
C ALA A 29 -2.78 -11.32 -28.53
N ILE A 30 -2.41 -10.16 -27.99
CA ILE A 30 -1.31 -10.02 -27.02
C ILE A 30 -1.93 -9.74 -25.66
N ILE A 31 -1.71 -10.65 -24.73
CA ILE A 31 -2.27 -10.63 -23.39
C ILE A 31 -1.13 -10.31 -22.41
N PRO A 32 -1.08 -9.09 -21.88
CA PRO A 32 -0.04 -8.68 -20.96
C PRO A 32 -0.23 -9.33 -19.61
N PHE A 33 0.82 -9.97 -19.08
CA PHE A 33 0.81 -10.65 -17.80
C PHE A 33 1.78 -9.98 -16.82
N SER A 34 1.26 -9.01 -16.07
CA SER A 34 2.01 -8.32 -15.02
C SER A 34 0.99 -7.74 -14.05
N PHE A 35 0.40 -8.61 -13.24
CA PHE A 35 -0.59 -8.23 -12.24
C PHE A 35 0.11 -7.87 -10.92
N GLY A 36 -0.40 -6.88 -10.19
CA GLY A 36 0.18 -6.53 -8.89
C GLY A 36 1.39 -5.59 -8.93
N LEU A 37 2.03 -5.43 -10.09
CA LEU A 37 3.22 -4.58 -10.23
C LEU A 37 2.84 -3.12 -10.46
N THR A 38 3.31 -2.23 -9.59
CA THR A 38 3.13 -0.78 -9.76
C THR A 38 4.22 -0.13 -10.59
N HIS A 39 5.37 -0.80 -10.69
CA HIS A 39 6.52 -0.40 -11.47
C HIS A 39 7.36 -1.65 -11.77
N LEU A 40 8.00 -1.64 -12.92
CA LEU A 40 8.97 -2.65 -13.31
C LEU A 40 10.38 -2.13 -13.04
N ILE A 41 11.22 -2.97 -12.46
CA ILE A 41 12.62 -2.68 -12.13
C ILE A 41 13.50 -3.02 -13.34
N PRO A 42 14.58 -2.27 -13.62
CA PRO A 42 15.57 -2.67 -14.63
C PRO A 42 16.03 -4.12 -14.42
N GLY A 43 15.96 -4.94 -15.47
CA GLY A 43 16.26 -6.37 -15.40
C GLY A 43 15.06 -7.29 -15.17
N GLU A 44 13.88 -6.77 -14.80
CA GLU A 44 12.66 -7.58 -14.66
C GLU A 44 12.04 -7.92 -16.03
N ARG A 45 11.79 -9.21 -16.25
CA ARG A 45 11.16 -9.74 -17.46
C ARG A 45 9.63 -9.62 -17.44
N ILE A 46 9.03 -8.86 -18.32
CA ILE A 46 7.59 -8.82 -18.57
C ILE A 46 7.16 -10.13 -19.25
N TYR A 47 6.11 -10.76 -18.75
CA TYR A 47 5.53 -11.93 -19.41
C TYR A 47 4.31 -11.52 -20.26
N VAL A 48 4.21 -12.06 -21.47
CA VAL A 48 3.05 -11.86 -22.36
C VAL A 48 2.61 -13.18 -22.96
N ILE A 49 1.31 -13.41 -23.04
CA ILE A 49 0.76 -14.52 -23.82
C ILE A 49 0.41 -13.99 -25.20
N VAL A 50 0.81 -14.72 -26.22
CA VAL A 50 0.57 -14.36 -27.62
C VAL A 50 -0.25 -15.48 -28.24
N LEU A 51 -1.44 -15.11 -28.69
CA LEU A 51 -2.38 -16.01 -29.32
C LEU A 51 -2.41 -15.71 -30.82
N CYS A 52 -1.98 -16.66 -31.65
CA CYS A 52 -1.90 -16.51 -33.09
C CYS A 52 -2.85 -17.49 -33.79
N TYR A 53 -3.50 -17.04 -34.85
CA TYR A 53 -4.27 -17.93 -35.73
C TYR A 53 -3.43 -18.69 -36.75
N HIS A 54 -2.18 -18.25 -36.94
CA HIS A 54 -1.28 -18.86 -37.91
C HIS A 54 0.16 -18.69 -37.45
N GLU A 55 0.96 -19.74 -37.60
CA GLU A 55 2.36 -19.84 -37.14
C GLU A 55 3.26 -18.73 -37.72
N ARG A 56 3.07 -18.37 -38.99
CA ARG A 56 3.74 -17.23 -39.64
C ARG A 56 3.75 -15.94 -38.79
N TYR A 57 2.63 -15.59 -38.12
CA TYR A 57 2.59 -14.38 -37.30
C TYR A 57 3.46 -14.50 -36.06
N ALA A 58 3.57 -15.70 -35.49
CA ALA A 58 4.49 -15.95 -34.38
C ALA A 58 5.94 -15.65 -34.79
N GLU A 59 6.38 -16.13 -35.95
CA GLU A 59 7.73 -15.86 -36.49
C GLU A 59 7.97 -14.36 -36.69
N GLU A 60 7.01 -13.64 -37.28
CA GLU A 60 7.08 -12.19 -37.49
C GLU A 60 7.17 -11.41 -36.16
N LEU A 61 6.50 -11.88 -35.11
CA LEU A 61 6.60 -11.29 -33.77
C LEU A 61 7.99 -11.50 -33.16
N VAL A 62 8.51 -12.74 -33.21
CA VAL A 62 9.83 -13.08 -32.66
C VAL A 62 10.93 -12.27 -33.38
N ASP A 63 10.85 -12.22 -34.70
CA ASP A 63 11.75 -11.43 -35.53
C ASP A 63 11.66 -9.93 -35.20
N SER A 64 10.44 -9.38 -35.03
CA SER A 64 10.23 -7.98 -34.68
C SER A 64 10.73 -7.62 -33.26
N ILE A 65 10.54 -8.52 -32.28
CA ILE A 65 11.06 -8.32 -30.91
C ILE A 65 12.58 -8.31 -30.91
N SER A 66 13.22 -9.20 -31.68
CA SER A 66 14.69 -9.33 -31.72
C SER A 66 15.42 -8.12 -32.33
N LYS A 67 14.72 -7.29 -33.13
CA LYS A 67 15.29 -6.19 -33.92
C LYS A 67 15.18 -4.81 -33.26
N PHE A 68 14.72 -4.71 -32.02
CA PHE A 68 14.23 -3.44 -31.47
C PHE A 68 15.31 -2.56 -30.79
N PRO A 69 15.45 -1.26 -31.14
CA PRO A 69 16.39 -0.36 -30.49
C PRO A 69 15.85 0.24 -29.17
N LYS A 70 16.77 0.53 -28.24
CA LYS A 70 16.54 1.09 -26.89
C LYS A 70 15.56 2.27 -26.92
N ILE A 71 14.44 2.17 -26.19
CA ILE A 71 13.59 3.33 -25.88
C ILE A 71 14.17 4.05 -24.68
N ASP A 72 14.42 5.36 -24.83
CA ASP A 72 14.54 6.30 -23.73
C ASP A 72 13.25 7.12 -23.62
N GLY A 73 12.60 7.07 -22.45
CA GLY A 73 11.50 7.96 -22.10
C GLY A 73 10.50 7.35 -21.12
N LYS A 74 10.52 7.83 -19.86
CA LYS A 74 9.50 7.66 -18.78
C LYS A 74 8.71 6.33 -18.73
N GLY A 75 9.35 5.24 -19.13
CA GLY A 75 8.84 3.87 -19.18
C GLY A 75 9.94 3.01 -19.80
N PHE A 76 10.52 2.13 -18.97
CA PHE A 76 11.59 1.15 -19.26
C PHE A 76 12.91 1.71 -19.81
N SER A 77 13.99 1.57 -19.03
CA SER A 77 15.35 2.00 -19.39
C SER A 77 16.14 0.93 -20.18
N SER A 78 16.62 1.31 -21.36
CA SER A 78 17.85 0.96 -22.11
C SER A 78 18.54 -0.43 -22.06
N SER A 79 18.01 -1.45 -21.38
CA SER A 79 18.58 -2.82 -21.30
C SER A 79 17.58 -3.92 -21.72
N SER A 80 16.56 -3.53 -22.49
CA SER A 80 15.24 -4.16 -22.43
C SER A 80 14.92 -5.31 -23.39
N MET A 81 15.90 -5.88 -24.11
CA MET A 81 15.61 -6.99 -25.05
C MET A 81 15.55 -8.37 -24.36
N ASP A 82 16.23 -8.56 -23.23
CA ASP A 82 16.13 -9.80 -22.41
C ASP A 82 14.89 -9.81 -21.48
N LEU A 83 14.01 -8.82 -21.62
CA LEU A 83 12.94 -8.51 -20.66
C LEU A 83 11.55 -8.94 -21.12
N ILE A 84 11.35 -9.64 -22.24
CA ILE A 84 10.02 -10.15 -22.61
C ILE A 84 10.06 -11.67 -22.68
N GLU A 85 9.49 -12.32 -21.66
CA GLU A 85 9.15 -13.74 -21.74
C GLU A 85 7.79 -13.85 -22.44
N TYR A 86 7.65 -14.78 -23.38
CA TYR A 86 6.38 -14.99 -24.05
C TYR A 86 6.10 -16.47 -24.24
N GLU A 87 4.81 -16.77 -24.40
CA GLU A 87 4.33 -18.10 -24.74
C GLU A 87 3.37 -17.96 -25.92
N LEU A 88 3.62 -18.76 -26.95
CA LEU A 88 2.89 -18.75 -28.20
C LEU A 88 1.91 -19.90 -28.20
N PHE A 89 0.66 -19.60 -28.49
CA PHE A 89 -0.36 -20.62 -28.71
C PHE A 89 -0.95 -20.49 -30.10
N ASP A 90 -0.98 -21.61 -30.81
CA ASP A 90 -1.82 -21.78 -31.99
C ASP A 90 -3.27 -21.92 -31.54
N MET A 91 -4.12 -21.04 -32.06
CA MET A 91 -5.50 -20.94 -31.62
C MET A 91 -6.35 -22.15 -32.03
N GLU A 92 -6.11 -22.75 -33.19
CA GLU A 92 -6.92 -23.90 -33.63
C GLU A 92 -6.64 -25.12 -32.77
N SER A 93 -5.35 -25.39 -32.51
CA SER A 93 -4.91 -26.47 -31.63
C SER A 93 -5.42 -26.28 -30.20
N LEU A 94 -5.24 -25.07 -29.65
CA LEU A 94 -5.67 -24.72 -28.31
C LEU A 94 -7.18 -24.88 -28.12
N MET A 95 -7.98 -24.40 -29.08
CA MET A 95 -9.44 -24.53 -28.98
C MET A 95 -9.87 -25.99 -29.03
N LYS A 96 -9.25 -26.84 -29.87
CA LYS A 96 -9.57 -28.28 -29.90
C LYS A 96 -9.37 -28.94 -28.55
N GLU A 97 -8.28 -28.64 -27.85
CA GLU A 97 -8.00 -29.17 -26.51
C GLU A 97 -9.06 -28.71 -25.50
N GLU A 98 -9.32 -27.39 -25.44
CA GLU A 98 -10.23 -26.78 -24.48
C GLU A 98 -11.70 -27.23 -24.66
N MET A 99 -12.13 -27.54 -25.88
CA MET A 99 -13.52 -27.99 -26.12
C MET A 99 -13.83 -29.34 -25.44
N HIS A 100 -12.84 -30.18 -25.14
CA HIS A 100 -13.06 -31.48 -24.46
C HIS A 100 -13.59 -31.32 -23.02
N HIS A 101 -13.38 -30.15 -22.41
CA HIS A 101 -13.75 -29.90 -21.02
C HIS A 101 -15.14 -29.25 -20.87
N ILE A 102 -15.77 -28.80 -21.95
CA ILE A 102 -17.06 -28.09 -21.92
C ILE A 102 -18.16 -28.94 -21.28
N SER A 103 -18.27 -30.22 -21.65
CA SER A 103 -19.32 -31.10 -21.14
C SER A 103 -19.27 -31.27 -19.61
N SER A 104 -18.10 -31.09 -18.99
CA SER A 104 -17.96 -31.13 -17.53
C SER A 104 -18.57 -29.90 -16.83
N LEU A 105 -18.65 -28.77 -17.54
CA LEU A 105 -19.19 -27.51 -17.02
C LEU A 105 -20.72 -27.46 -17.12
N CYS A 106 -21.34 -28.16 -18.08
CA CYS A 106 -22.80 -28.16 -18.30
C CYS A 106 -23.61 -28.58 -17.06
N ASN A 107 -23.04 -29.46 -16.23
CA ASN A 107 -23.72 -30.02 -15.06
C ASN A 107 -23.52 -29.21 -13.78
N LEU A 108 -22.77 -28.10 -13.84
CA LEU A 108 -22.47 -27.32 -12.65
C LEU A 108 -23.66 -26.39 -12.31
N PRO A 109 -24.02 -26.23 -11.02
CA PRO A 109 -25.07 -25.31 -10.62
C PRO A 109 -24.64 -23.85 -10.79
N HIS A 110 -23.33 -23.58 -10.80
CA HIS A 110 -22.74 -22.27 -10.99
C HIS A 110 -21.35 -22.40 -11.61
N ILE A 111 -20.89 -21.32 -12.24
CA ILE A 111 -19.48 -21.14 -12.61
C ILE A 111 -18.98 -19.78 -12.10
N THR A 112 -17.68 -19.65 -11.87
CA THR A 112 -17.04 -18.41 -11.42
C THR A 112 -16.17 -17.86 -12.54
N LEU A 113 -16.49 -16.66 -13.04
CA LEU A 113 -15.67 -15.92 -13.99
C LEU A 113 -14.65 -15.06 -13.22
N CYS A 114 -13.39 -15.46 -13.24
CA CYS A 114 -12.28 -14.85 -12.53
C CYS A 114 -11.55 -13.84 -13.43
N PHE A 115 -11.99 -12.59 -13.43
CA PHE A 115 -11.32 -11.51 -14.16
C PHE A 115 -9.99 -11.17 -13.48
N TYR A 116 -8.91 -11.26 -14.26
CA TYR A 116 -7.55 -10.87 -13.84
C TYR A 116 -7.04 -9.66 -14.63
N THR A 117 -7.78 -9.22 -15.64
CA THR A 117 -7.62 -7.90 -16.25
C THR A 117 -8.94 -7.14 -16.15
N PRO A 118 -8.93 -5.79 -16.14
CA PRO A 118 -10.16 -5.04 -15.91
C PRO A 118 -11.19 -5.27 -17.02
N LEU A 119 -12.37 -5.75 -16.67
CA LEU A 119 -13.54 -5.80 -17.54
C LEU A 119 -14.08 -4.38 -17.73
N ARG A 120 -13.93 -3.83 -18.94
CA ARG A 120 -14.30 -2.44 -19.23
C ARG A 120 -15.81 -2.26 -19.27
N LEU A 121 -16.36 -1.71 -18.20
CA LEU A 121 -17.77 -1.35 -18.08
C LEU A 121 -17.96 0.18 -18.10
N LYS A 122 -19.18 0.63 -18.39
CA LYS A 122 -19.53 2.05 -18.28
C LYS A 122 -19.91 2.33 -16.83
N ARG A 123 -19.15 3.20 -16.16
CA ARG A 123 -19.47 3.65 -14.81
C ARG A 123 -20.78 4.46 -14.81
N PRO A 124 -21.70 4.22 -13.87
CA PRO A 124 -22.91 5.04 -13.74
C PRO A 124 -22.58 6.52 -13.53
N GLY A 125 -23.43 7.40 -14.05
CA GLY A 125 -23.14 8.83 -14.23
C GLY A 125 -22.80 9.59 -12.94
N GLU A 126 -23.51 9.26 -11.87
CA GLU A 126 -23.39 9.82 -10.52
C GLU A 126 -22.05 9.50 -9.82
N TYR A 127 -21.28 8.52 -10.31
CA TYR A 127 -20.03 8.09 -9.68
C TYR A 127 -18.78 8.36 -10.52
N LYS A 128 -18.86 9.18 -11.58
CA LYS A 128 -17.70 9.49 -12.45
C LYS A 128 -16.55 10.24 -11.73
N GLU A 129 -16.71 10.61 -10.47
CA GLU A 129 -15.67 11.29 -9.68
C GLU A 129 -14.57 10.34 -9.16
N ARG A 130 -13.39 10.91 -8.86
CA ARG A 130 -12.23 10.17 -8.35
C ARG A 130 -12.53 9.61 -6.95
N GLY A 131 -12.53 8.29 -6.77
CA GLY A 131 -12.45 7.68 -5.43
C GLY A 131 -13.20 6.37 -5.21
N HIS A 132 -14.32 6.14 -5.91
CA HIS A 132 -15.04 4.86 -5.76
C HIS A 132 -14.33 3.76 -6.58
N ARG A 133 -13.90 2.70 -5.89
CA ARG A 133 -13.01 1.64 -6.42
C ARG A 133 -13.49 0.23 -6.05
N PHE A 134 -14.73 0.09 -5.59
CA PHE A 134 -15.36 -1.21 -5.39
C PHE A 134 -16.40 -1.40 -6.48
N PHE A 135 -16.69 -2.65 -6.83
CA PHE A 135 -17.70 -2.96 -7.81
C PHE A 135 -18.95 -3.47 -7.11
N ASP A 136 -20.02 -2.69 -7.19
CA ASP A 136 -21.31 -2.96 -6.56
C ASP A 136 -22.27 -3.48 -7.64
N LEU A 137 -22.76 -4.71 -7.48
CA LEU A 137 -23.64 -5.35 -8.47
C LEU A 137 -24.93 -4.55 -8.68
N ASP A 138 -25.59 -4.14 -7.61
CA ASP A 138 -26.88 -3.46 -7.70
C ASP A 138 -26.74 -2.12 -8.45
N LEU A 139 -25.61 -1.44 -8.23
CA LEU A 139 -25.26 -0.18 -8.87
C LEU A 139 -24.95 -0.31 -10.36
N PHE A 140 -24.26 -1.38 -10.76
CA PHE A 140 -23.91 -1.60 -12.17
C PHE A 140 -25.06 -2.22 -12.98
N PHE A 141 -25.99 -2.88 -12.30
CA PHE A 141 -27.02 -3.70 -12.96
C PHE A 141 -28.47 -3.31 -12.63
N ASN A 142 -28.71 -2.26 -11.84
CA ASN A 142 -30.06 -1.81 -11.47
C ASN A 142 -30.96 -2.96 -10.96
N ASN A 143 -30.43 -3.79 -10.06
CA ASN A 143 -31.09 -4.99 -9.51
C ASN A 143 -31.45 -6.06 -10.56
N ARG A 144 -30.78 -6.06 -11.73
CA ARG A 144 -30.86 -7.14 -12.74
C ARG A 144 -29.45 -7.60 -13.13
N PRO A 145 -28.71 -8.22 -12.20
CA PRO A 145 -27.32 -8.58 -12.42
C PRO A 145 -27.26 -9.81 -13.31
N THR A 146 -27.40 -9.63 -14.62
CA THR A 146 -27.30 -10.74 -15.58
C THR A 146 -26.06 -10.61 -16.44
N LEU A 147 -25.53 -11.76 -16.86
CA LEU A 147 -24.43 -11.79 -17.83
C LEU A 147 -24.81 -11.08 -19.13
N LYS A 148 -26.06 -11.21 -19.58
CA LYS A 148 -26.51 -10.53 -20.78
C LYS A 148 -26.36 -9.01 -20.64
N GLU A 149 -26.74 -8.42 -19.51
CA GLU A 149 -26.53 -6.98 -19.25
C GLU A 149 -25.05 -6.61 -19.22
N LEU A 150 -24.20 -7.45 -18.60
CA LEU A 150 -22.74 -7.27 -18.58
C LEU A 150 -22.20 -7.23 -20.02
N PHE A 151 -22.79 -8.03 -20.91
CA PHE A 151 -22.35 -8.30 -22.27
C PHE A 151 -23.08 -7.56 -23.38
N LYS A 152 -24.11 -6.75 -23.07
CA LYS A 152 -24.73 -5.82 -24.05
C LYS A 152 -23.72 -4.87 -24.72
N SER A 153 -22.54 -4.73 -24.12
CA SER A 153 -21.44 -3.90 -24.62
C SER A 153 -20.40 -4.65 -25.47
N LEU A 154 -20.55 -5.96 -25.68
CA LEU A 154 -19.67 -6.75 -26.55
C LEU A 154 -19.88 -6.37 -28.02
N PRO A 155 -18.82 -6.03 -28.76
CA PRO A 155 -18.88 -6.05 -30.21
C PRO A 155 -19.24 -7.46 -30.69
N SER A 156 -20.10 -7.56 -31.71
CA SER A 156 -20.51 -8.82 -32.36
C SER A 156 -19.36 -9.61 -33.02
N ARG A 157 -18.15 -9.03 -33.06
CA ARG A 157 -16.93 -9.66 -33.57
C ARG A 157 -15.74 -9.34 -32.67
N ILE A 158 -14.87 -10.33 -32.50
CA ILE A 158 -13.56 -10.18 -31.84
C ILE A 158 -12.57 -9.62 -32.88
N PRO A 159 -11.53 -8.85 -32.47
CA PRO A 159 -10.48 -8.38 -33.38
C PRO A 159 -9.88 -9.49 -34.24
N ILE A 160 -9.90 -10.73 -33.76
CA ILE A 160 -9.43 -11.86 -34.55
C ILE A 160 -10.52 -12.37 -35.49
N LYS A 161 -10.20 -12.33 -36.79
CA LYS A 161 -11.12 -12.56 -37.89
C LYS A 161 -11.74 -13.96 -37.80
N GLY A 162 -13.06 -14.01 -37.58
CA GLY A 162 -13.85 -15.26 -37.67
C GLY A 162 -14.55 -15.70 -36.39
N ILE A 163 -14.10 -15.28 -35.20
CA ILE A 163 -14.75 -15.69 -33.95
C ILE A 163 -15.86 -14.73 -33.53
N ARG A 164 -17.04 -15.31 -33.33
CA ARG A 164 -18.21 -14.66 -32.72
C ARG A 164 -18.45 -15.31 -31.36
N ILE A 165 -18.65 -14.48 -30.34
CA ILE A 165 -19.15 -14.90 -29.02
C ILE A 165 -20.64 -14.59 -29.02
N ASN A 166 -21.47 -15.61 -28.80
CA ASN A 166 -22.92 -15.45 -28.71
C ASN A 166 -23.38 -15.83 -27.30
N ILE A 167 -23.81 -14.83 -26.54
CA ILE A 167 -24.37 -15.04 -25.19
C ILE A 167 -25.85 -14.68 -25.28
N SER A 168 -26.65 -15.66 -25.66
CA SER A 168 -28.09 -15.52 -25.90
C SER A 168 -28.91 -15.74 -24.62
N GLN A 169 -28.42 -16.62 -23.73
CA GLN A 169 -29.03 -16.97 -22.45
C GLN A 169 -28.75 -15.91 -21.37
N ASP A 170 -29.73 -15.74 -20.49
CA ASP A 170 -29.68 -14.77 -19.40
C ASP A 170 -29.25 -15.46 -18.10
N LEU A 171 -27.94 -15.59 -17.88
CA LEU A 171 -27.41 -16.12 -16.62
C LEU A 171 -27.44 -15.05 -15.53
N VAL A 172 -27.79 -15.44 -14.31
CA VAL A 172 -27.87 -14.55 -13.15
C VAL A 172 -26.50 -14.51 -12.47
N ILE A 173 -25.98 -13.31 -12.23
CA ILE A 173 -24.81 -13.08 -11.39
C ILE A 173 -25.30 -13.06 -9.94
N CYS A 174 -24.99 -14.11 -9.20
CA CYS A 174 -25.49 -14.33 -7.84
C CYS A 174 -24.50 -13.82 -6.76
N ASP A 175 -23.22 -13.71 -7.08
CA ASP A 175 -22.19 -13.16 -6.20
C ASP A 175 -21.11 -12.45 -7.03
N CYS A 176 -20.50 -11.43 -6.44
CA CYS A 176 -19.40 -10.70 -7.05
C CYS A 176 -18.42 -10.22 -6.00
N LYS A 177 -17.16 -10.56 -6.20
CA LYS A 177 -16.06 -10.18 -5.32
C LYS A 177 -14.97 -9.53 -6.14
N GLY A 178 -14.80 -8.23 -6.03
CA GLY A 178 -13.79 -7.55 -6.79
C GLY A 178 -13.71 -6.05 -6.63
N PHE A 179 -12.76 -5.47 -7.35
CA PHE A 179 -12.45 -4.05 -7.28
C PHE A 179 -12.74 -3.37 -8.62
N TRP A 180 -13.06 -2.09 -8.55
CA TRP A 180 -13.02 -1.20 -9.71
C TRP A 180 -11.65 -0.53 -9.78
N ILE A 181 -10.92 -0.75 -10.88
CA ILE A 181 -9.62 -0.12 -11.12
C ILE A 181 -9.79 0.95 -12.18
N ASP A 182 -9.38 2.19 -11.89
CA ASP A 182 -9.25 3.28 -12.86
C ASP A 182 -7.80 3.42 -13.34
N LEU A 183 -7.58 3.29 -14.66
CA LEU A 183 -6.29 3.48 -15.32
C LEU A 183 -6.24 4.85 -16.00
N PRO A 184 -5.39 5.80 -15.56
CA PRO A 184 -5.17 7.04 -16.30
C PRO A 184 -4.56 6.74 -17.68
N TYR A 185 -5.17 7.28 -18.73
CA TYR A 185 -4.64 7.19 -20.10
C TYR A 185 -4.28 8.57 -20.69
N SER A 186 -4.83 9.65 -20.12
CA SER A 186 -4.41 11.03 -20.40
C SER A 186 -4.55 11.88 -19.12
N GLN A 187 -4.12 13.15 -19.15
CA GLN A 187 -4.10 14.03 -17.97
C GLN A 187 -5.43 14.04 -17.19
N ASP A 188 -6.57 13.94 -17.88
CA ASP A 188 -7.91 14.00 -17.27
C ASP A 188 -8.84 12.81 -17.63
N LYS A 189 -8.35 11.78 -18.32
CA LYS A 189 -9.18 10.62 -18.72
C LYS A 189 -8.69 9.32 -18.11
N THR A 190 -9.64 8.54 -17.60
CA THR A 190 -9.41 7.19 -17.09
C THR A 190 -10.15 6.13 -17.90
N LEU A 191 -9.52 4.97 -18.04
CA LEU A 191 -10.14 3.72 -18.46
C LEU A 191 -10.33 2.86 -17.20
N GLY A 192 -11.57 2.65 -16.78
CA GLY A 192 -11.88 1.88 -15.57
C GLY A 192 -12.49 0.51 -15.85
N GLY A 193 -12.31 -0.46 -14.98
CA GLY A 193 -12.98 -1.75 -15.15
C GLY A 193 -13.05 -2.57 -13.87
N PHE A 194 -13.93 -3.57 -13.90
CA PHE A 194 -14.07 -4.56 -12.84
C PHE A 194 -12.93 -5.57 -12.90
N ILE A 195 -12.37 -5.92 -11.76
CA ILE A 195 -11.46 -7.05 -11.61
C ILE A 195 -11.89 -7.90 -10.40
N GLY A 196 -11.81 -9.21 -10.52
CA GLY A 196 -12.26 -10.13 -9.49
C GLY A 196 -13.20 -11.18 -10.03
N ASP A 197 -13.95 -11.78 -9.13
CA ASP A 197 -14.73 -12.98 -9.38
C ASP A 197 -16.20 -12.63 -9.55
N LEU A 198 -16.81 -13.10 -10.64
CA LEU A 198 -18.26 -13.07 -10.87
C LEU A 198 -18.80 -14.49 -10.83
N LYS A 199 -19.56 -14.81 -9.79
CA LYS A 199 -20.26 -16.10 -9.70
C LYS A 199 -21.58 -15.99 -10.45
N VAL A 200 -21.81 -16.90 -11.37
CA VAL A 200 -23.00 -16.93 -12.22
C VAL A 200 -23.72 -18.26 -12.09
N GLU A 201 -25.04 -18.20 -12.09
CA GLU A 201 -25.98 -19.31 -11.95
C GLU A 201 -26.99 -19.30 -13.10
N GLY A 202 -27.41 -20.49 -13.52
CA GLY A 202 -28.38 -20.70 -14.59
C GLY A 202 -28.12 -21.98 -15.37
N GLU A 203 -28.82 -22.14 -16.48
CA GLU A 203 -28.61 -23.29 -17.37
C GLU A 203 -27.41 -23.03 -18.29
N PHE A 204 -26.36 -23.84 -18.12
CA PHE A 204 -25.16 -23.78 -18.96
C PHE A 204 -25.28 -24.75 -20.12
N ASN A 205 -25.78 -24.29 -21.27
CA ASN A 205 -25.76 -25.10 -22.49
C ASN A 205 -24.38 -25.08 -23.17
N GLU A 206 -24.14 -26.03 -24.09
CA GLU A 206 -22.84 -26.16 -24.75
C GLU A 206 -22.48 -24.92 -25.60
N GLU A 207 -23.42 -24.29 -26.30
CA GLU A 207 -23.16 -23.10 -27.13
C GLU A 207 -22.67 -21.91 -26.28
N LEU A 208 -23.30 -21.71 -25.11
CA LEU A 208 -22.94 -20.67 -24.16
C LEU A 208 -21.56 -20.95 -23.56
N LEU A 209 -21.33 -22.19 -23.12
CA LEU A 209 -20.06 -22.58 -22.52
C LEU A 209 -18.92 -22.50 -23.54
N GLU A 210 -19.15 -22.90 -24.80
CA GLU A 210 -18.19 -22.69 -25.88
C GLU A 210 -17.87 -21.20 -26.04
N SER A 211 -18.89 -20.34 -26.05
CA SER A 211 -18.72 -18.89 -26.15
C SER A 211 -17.93 -18.32 -24.97
N LEU A 212 -18.20 -18.77 -23.74
CA LEU A 212 -17.48 -18.34 -22.53
C LEU A 212 -16.04 -18.88 -22.50
N VAL A 213 -15.83 -20.14 -22.85
CA VAL A 213 -14.49 -20.75 -22.92
C VAL A 213 -13.64 -19.99 -23.92
N ARG A 214 -14.15 -19.74 -25.13
CA ARG A 214 -13.50 -18.89 -26.14
C ARG A 214 -13.19 -17.50 -25.58
N ALA A 215 -14.15 -16.89 -24.88
CA ALA A 215 -14.00 -15.54 -24.36
C ALA A 215 -12.86 -15.37 -23.34
N GLN A 216 -12.43 -16.42 -22.63
CA GLN A 216 -11.25 -16.38 -21.75
C GLN A 216 -9.99 -15.92 -22.51
N TYR A 217 -9.88 -16.32 -23.78
CA TYR A 217 -8.73 -16.10 -24.65
C TYR A 217 -8.80 -14.81 -25.46
N PHE A 218 -10.00 -14.26 -25.64
CA PHE A 218 -10.20 -13.04 -26.46
C PHE A 218 -10.51 -11.80 -25.63
N GLY A 219 -10.82 -12.00 -24.36
CA GLY A 219 -11.33 -10.97 -23.47
C GLY A 219 -12.76 -10.57 -23.79
N LEU A 220 -13.41 -9.98 -22.80
CA LEU A 220 -14.78 -9.47 -22.85
C LEU A 220 -14.81 -7.94 -22.69
N GLY A 221 -15.92 -7.32 -23.06
CA GLY A 221 -16.12 -5.87 -23.01
C GLY A 221 -15.38 -5.09 -24.10
N LYS A 222 -15.14 -3.80 -23.83
CA LYS A 222 -14.53 -2.84 -24.76
C LYS A 222 -13.00 -2.79 -24.61
N ASN A 223 -12.32 -2.35 -25.66
CA ASN A 223 -10.87 -2.08 -25.66
C ASN A 223 -9.97 -3.31 -25.33
N ARG A 224 -10.42 -4.52 -25.66
CA ARG A 224 -9.69 -5.78 -25.46
C ARG A 224 -8.29 -5.81 -26.05
N ALA A 225 -8.07 -5.04 -27.12
CA ALA A 225 -6.75 -4.84 -27.71
C ALA A 225 -5.74 -4.28 -26.68
N PHE A 226 -6.17 -3.43 -25.74
CA PHE A 226 -5.33 -2.95 -24.62
C PHE A 226 -5.16 -3.98 -23.49
N GLY A 227 -5.49 -5.25 -23.73
CA GLY A 227 -5.43 -6.36 -22.77
C GLY A 227 -6.60 -6.39 -21.77
N PHE A 228 -7.71 -5.69 -22.02
CA PHE A 228 -8.84 -5.66 -21.08
C PHE A 228 -9.79 -6.86 -21.21
N GLY A 229 -10.38 -7.25 -20.08
CA GLY A 229 -11.53 -8.15 -20.00
C GLY A 229 -11.22 -9.64 -20.12
N TYR A 230 -9.97 -10.04 -20.01
CA TYR A 230 -9.55 -11.43 -19.89
C TYR A 230 -9.82 -11.96 -18.49
N PHE A 231 -10.25 -13.22 -18.45
CA PHE A 231 -10.69 -13.93 -17.25
C PHE A 231 -10.45 -15.43 -17.42
N THR A 232 -10.52 -16.17 -16.32
CA THR A 232 -10.60 -17.64 -16.35
C THR A 232 -11.90 -18.12 -15.74
N ILE A 233 -12.32 -19.33 -16.09
CA ILE A 233 -13.43 -20.04 -15.45
C ILE A 233 -12.80 -20.90 -14.36
N GLU A 234 -13.14 -20.66 -13.11
CA GLU A 234 -12.52 -21.33 -11.96
C GLU A 234 -12.65 -22.86 -12.02
N GLN A 235 -13.81 -23.34 -12.45
CA GLN A 235 -14.15 -24.76 -12.54
C GLN A 235 -13.62 -25.42 -13.83
N SER A 236 -13.02 -24.65 -14.75
CA SER A 236 -12.46 -25.20 -15.98
C SER A 236 -10.96 -25.47 -15.82
N PRO A 237 -10.48 -26.68 -16.13
CA PRO A 237 -9.05 -26.98 -16.16
C PRO A 237 -8.43 -26.43 -17.46
N ASN A 238 -8.41 -25.10 -17.61
CA ASN A 238 -7.90 -24.48 -18.83
C ASN A 238 -6.37 -24.27 -18.80
N ILE A 239 -5.78 -24.20 -19.99
CA ILE A 239 -4.33 -23.97 -20.12
C ILE A 239 -3.91 -22.64 -19.48
N PHE A 240 -4.78 -21.62 -19.50
CA PHE A 240 -4.49 -20.35 -18.84
C PHE A 240 -4.32 -20.54 -17.34
N ASN A 241 -5.25 -21.20 -16.65
CA ASN A 241 -5.13 -21.47 -15.21
C ASN A 241 -3.82 -22.21 -14.92
N GLN A 242 -3.40 -23.13 -15.79
CA GLN A 242 -2.11 -23.81 -15.66
C GLN A 242 -0.93 -22.86 -15.89
N THR A 243 -0.79 -22.29 -17.08
CA THR A 243 0.31 -21.38 -17.45
C THR A 243 0.44 -20.19 -16.50
N LEU A 244 -0.67 -19.56 -16.13
CA LEU A 244 -0.69 -18.44 -15.20
C LEU A 244 -0.29 -18.86 -13.79
N SER A 245 -0.70 -20.06 -13.36
CA SER A 245 -0.33 -20.60 -12.05
C SER A 245 1.15 -20.94 -11.90
N PHE A 246 1.91 -21.06 -12.99
CA PHE A 246 3.36 -21.29 -12.96
C PHE A 246 4.18 -20.00 -12.91
N ARG A 247 3.56 -18.83 -13.10
CA ARG A 247 4.28 -17.56 -13.20
C ARG A 247 4.20 -16.80 -11.88
N ASP A 248 4.98 -17.28 -10.92
CA ASP A 248 5.11 -16.80 -9.54
C ASP A 248 5.90 -15.48 -9.44
N TYR A 249 5.47 -14.44 -10.13
CA TYR A 249 6.25 -13.22 -10.32
C TYR A 249 6.42 -12.41 -9.01
N LEU A 250 5.31 -12.15 -8.31
CA LEU A 250 5.33 -11.44 -7.05
C LEU A 250 6.03 -12.30 -5.99
N PHE A 251 5.73 -13.60 -5.97
CA PHE A 251 6.40 -14.55 -5.10
C PHE A 251 7.92 -14.53 -5.31
N ARG A 252 8.42 -14.63 -6.56
CA ARG A 252 9.87 -14.58 -6.85
C ARG A 252 10.50 -13.28 -6.38
N ARG A 253 9.84 -12.14 -6.58
CA ARG A 253 10.34 -10.84 -6.11
C ARG A 253 10.39 -10.75 -4.58
N ILE A 254 9.32 -11.17 -3.91
CA ILE A 254 9.20 -11.20 -2.43
C ILE A 254 10.24 -12.14 -1.80
N THR A 255 10.45 -13.30 -2.41
CA THR A 255 11.32 -14.36 -1.86
C THR A 255 12.75 -14.31 -2.40
N SER A 256 13.07 -13.34 -3.27
CA SER A 256 14.44 -13.11 -3.74
C SER A 256 15.35 -12.67 -2.59
N SER A 257 16.64 -12.97 -2.69
CA SER A 257 17.64 -12.47 -1.74
C SER A 257 17.59 -10.94 -1.60
N GLU A 258 17.39 -10.20 -2.69
CA GLU A 258 17.26 -8.74 -2.66
C GLU A 258 16.00 -8.29 -1.93
N GLY A 259 14.85 -8.90 -2.23
CA GLY A 259 13.58 -8.60 -1.57
C GLY A 259 13.63 -8.84 -0.06
N LEU A 260 14.21 -9.97 0.35
CA LEU A 260 14.41 -10.32 1.75
C LEU A 260 15.45 -9.43 2.42
N HIS A 261 16.53 -9.04 1.73
CA HIS A 261 17.53 -8.11 2.25
C HIS A 261 16.94 -6.72 2.50
N LYS A 262 16.08 -6.24 1.58
CA LYS A 262 15.30 -5.01 1.77
C LYS A 262 14.35 -5.12 2.97
N ALA A 263 13.75 -6.28 3.19
CA ALA A 263 12.93 -6.53 4.38
C ALA A 263 13.75 -6.48 5.67
N ILE A 264 14.90 -7.15 5.73
CA ILE A 264 15.83 -7.15 6.88
C ILE A 264 16.23 -5.72 7.26
N SER A 265 16.70 -4.93 6.28
CA SER A 265 17.17 -3.55 6.50
C SER A 265 16.07 -2.57 6.94
N SER A 266 14.80 -2.90 6.71
CA SER A 266 13.67 -2.02 7.05
C SER A 266 12.85 -2.48 8.25
N LEU A 267 13.25 -3.57 8.91
CA LEU A 267 12.72 -3.97 10.22
C LEU A 267 13.18 -2.98 11.30
N LYS A 268 12.23 -2.49 12.11
CA LYS A 268 12.48 -1.52 13.19
C LYS A 268 12.32 -2.10 14.59
N SER A 269 11.65 -3.24 14.71
CA SER A 269 11.33 -3.84 16.02
C SER A 269 12.51 -4.64 16.55
N ARG A 270 12.92 -4.34 17.79
CA ARG A 270 14.02 -5.03 18.50
C ARG A 270 13.56 -6.17 19.41
N ALA A 271 12.25 -6.30 19.67
CA ALA A 271 11.74 -7.31 20.59
C ALA A 271 11.94 -8.71 19.97
N PRO A 272 12.68 -9.62 20.62
CA PRO A 272 12.91 -10.95 20.07
C PRO A 272 11.65 -11.83 20.17
N GLY A 273 11.53 -12.80 19.26
CA GLY A 273 10.45 -13.78 19.23
C GLY A 273 10.56 -14.82 20.36
N ILE A 274 9.89 -15.97 20.20
CA ILE A 274 10.04 -17.11 21.13
C ILE A 274 11.44 -17.75 21.02
N ASP A 275 12.05 -17.63 19.84
CA ASP A 275 13.41 -18.06 19.49
C ASP A 275 14.52 -17.23 20.16
N LYS A 276 14.18 -16.09 20.77
CA LYS A 276 15.11 -15.16 21.43
C LYS A 276 16.19 -14.55 20.52
N ILE A 277 16.09 -14.72 19.20
CA ILE A 277 17.04 -14.15 18.22
C ILE A 277 16.78 -12.64 18.12
N GLU A 278 17.84 -11.84 18.23
CA GLU A 278 17.77 -10.40 18.13
C GLU A 278 18.02 -9.90 16.70
N LEU A 279 17.57 -8.68 16.40
CA LEU A 279 17.79 -8.08 15.08
C LEU A 279 19.29 -7.84 14.81
N SER A 280 20.09 -7.56 15.85
CA SER A 280 21.55 -7.44 15.79
C SER A 280 22.23 -8.68 15.22
N ASP A 281 21.76 -9.87 15.61
CA ASP A 281 22.32 -11.14 15.14
C ASP A 281 22.14 -11.28 13.63
N ILE A 282 20.98 -10.89 13.10
CA ILE A 282 20.70 -10.94 11.66
C ILE A 282 21.45 -9.85 10.90
N LEU A 283 21.52 -8.63 11.45
CA LEU A 283 22.22 -7.51 10.83
C LEU A 283 23.74 -7.75 10.72
N SER A 284 24.30 -8.70 11.47
CA SER A 284 25.69 -9.14 11.32
C SER A 284 25.93 -10.00 10.07
N MET A 285 24.89 -10.64 9.52
CA MET A 285 24.97 -11.55 8.37
C MET A 285 23.74 -11.50 7.45
N PRO A 286 23.30 -10.31 7.00
CA PRO A 286 22.00 -10.15 6.35
C PRO A 286 21.89 -10.91 5.03
N ASP A 287 22.96 -10.95 4.22
CA ASP A 287 22.98 -11.69 2.94
C ASP A 287 22.85 -13.20 3.14
N ARG A 288 23.51 -13.75 4.17
CA ARG A 288 23.45 -15.18 4.48
C ARG A 288 22.03 -15.59 4.91
N VAL A 289 21.39 -14.76 5.74
CA VAL A 289 20.01 -14.98 6.18
C VAL A 289 19.04 -14.85 5.01
N ALA A 290 19.17 -13.80 4.20
CA ALA A 290 18.33 -13.58 3.03
C ALA A 290 18.43 -14.75 2.05
N LYS A 291 19.66 -15.22 1.74
CA LYS A 291 19.88 -16.37 0.87
C LYS A 291 19.26 -17.65 1.43
N LYS A 292 19.47 -17.94 2.72
CA LYS A 292 18.90 -19.12 3.37
C LYS A 292 17.37 -19.12 3.31
N LEU A 293 16.73 -18.00 3.65
CA LEU A 293 15.28 -17.84 3.57
C LEU A 293 14.78 -17.97 2.13
N SER A 294 15.47 -17.36 1.18
CA SER A 294 15.17 -17.47 -0.24
C SER A 294 15.18 -18.93 -0.69
N ASP A 295 16.25 -19.68 -0.37
CA ASP A 295 16.36 -21.10 -0.69
C ASP A 295 15.22 -21.92 -0.06
N GLN A 296 14.83 -21.62 1.19
CA GLN A 296 13.76 -22.33 1.88
C GLN A 296 12.38 -22.06 1.25
N LEU A 297 12.10 -20.79 0.94
CA LEU A 297 10.84 -20.34 0.33
C LEU A 297 10.71 -20.90 -1.09
N GLN A 298 11.77 -20.79 -1.91
CA GLN A 298 11.78 -21.28 -3.29
C GLN A 298 11.64 -22.81 -3.40
N LYS A 299 12.08 -23.55 -2.38
CA LYS A 299 11.93 -25.02 -2.28
C LYS A 299 10.64 -25.45 -1.55
N ASP A 300 9.73 -24.52 -1.27
CA ASP A 300 8.49 -24.74 -0.52
C ASP A 300 8.68 -25.40 0.87
N SER A 301 9.87 -25.30 1.44
CA SER A 301 10.28 -25.91 2.72
C SER A 301 10.17 -24.98 3.93
N TYR A 302 9.76 -23.73 3.69
CA TYR A 302 9.53 -22.75 4.75
C TYR A 302 8.19 -22.98 5.45
N THR A 303 8.20 -22.97 6.78
CA THR A 303 7.01 -23.08 7.64
C THR A 303 7.01 -21.95 8.65
N PHE A 304 5.88 -21.27 8.81
CA PHE A 304 5.72 -20.26 9.85
C PHE A 304 5.79 -20.88 11.25
N SER A 305 6.31 -20.11 12.20
CA SER A 305 6.54 -20.57 13.57
C SER A 305 5.43 -20.13 14.53
N PRO A 306 5.39 -20.72 15.74
CA PRO A 306 4.54 -20.23 16.83
C PRO A 306 4.79 -18.76 17.19
N LEU A 307 3.71 -18.00 17.37
CA LEU A 307 3.74 -16.60 17.79
C LEU A 307 4.03 -16.49 19.28
N LYS A 308 4.80 -15.48 19.66
CA LYS A 308 5.02 -15.10 21.05
C LYS A 308 3.91 -14.18 21.53
N ILE A 309 3.20 -14.58 22.58
CA ILE A 309 2.17 -13.76 23.23
C ILE A 309 2.84 -12.84 24.25
N VAL A 310 2.53 -11.55 24.18
CA VAL A 310 3.00 -10.52 25.11
C VAL A 310 1.82 -9.67 25.56
N SER A 311 1.48 -9.73 26.84
CA SER A 311 0.41 -8.90 27.41
C SER A 311 0.95 -7.52 27.81
N ILE A 312 0.42 -6.47 27.19
CA ILE A 312 0.74 -5.08 27.50
C ILE A 312 -0.43 -4.48 28.29
N LYS A 313 -0.17 -3.84 29.43
CA LYS A 313 -1.22 -3.12 30.16
C LYS A 313 -1.73 -1.93 29.34
N LYS A 314 -3.04 -1.80 29.20
CA LYS A 314 -3.72 -0.61 28.68
C LYS A 314 -3.79 0.46 29.77
N GLU A 315 -4.03 1.70 29.34
CA GLU A 315 -4.18 2.85 30.24
C GLU A 315 -5.47 2.76 31.10
N ASP A 316 -6.47 2.01 30.62
CA ASP A 316 -7.78 1.79 31.26
C ASP A 316 -7.80 0.62 32.28
N GLY A 317 -6.65 -0.03 32.53
CA GLY A 317 -6.54 -1.16 33.46
C GLY A 317 -6.71 -2.55 32.83
N GLY A 318 -7.02 -2.64 31.53
CA GLY A 318 -7.04 -3.90 30.78
C GLY A 318 -5.67 -4.38 30.28
N PHE A 319 -5.64 -5.53 29.60
CA PHE A 319 -4.45 -6.00 28.86
C PHE A 319 -4.73 -5.99 27.34
N ARG A 320 -3.71 -5.65 26.57
CA ARG A 320 -3.63 -5.83 25.12
C ARG A 320 -2.64 -6.96 24.85
N GLU A 321 -3.13 -8.08 24.37
CA GLU A 321 -2.27 -9.16 23.93
C GLU A 321 -1.70 -8.83 22.55
N LEU A 322 -0.37 -8.72 22.49
CA LEU A 322 0.35 -8.71 21.22
C LEU A 322 0.79 -10.13 20.90
N ARG A 323 0.65 -10.49 19.63
CA ARG A 323 1.13 -11.77 19.09
C ARG A 323 2.26 -11.44 18.13
N ILE A 324 3.48 -11.70 18.56
CA ILE A 324 4.71 -11.28 17.89
C ILE A 324 5.31 -12.48 17.16
N PRO A 325 5.43 -12.46 15.82
CA PRO A 325 6.08 -13.53 15.08
C PRO A 325 7.58 -13.61 15.40
N VAL A 326 8.19 -14.78 15.19
CA VAL A 326 9.65 -14.94 15.27
C VAL A 326 10.35 -14.09 14.24
N LEU A 327 11.65 -13.85 14.42
CA LEU A 327 12.34 -12.86 13.60
C LEU A 327 12.37 -13.24 12.11
N PHE A 328 12.53 -14.52 11.77
CA PHE A 328 12.46 -15.00 10.39
C PHE A 328 11.07 -14.80 9.76
N ASP A 329 9.99 -15.14 10.47
CA ASP A 329 8.62 -14.88 10.02
C ASP A 329 8.38 -13.40 9.77
N ARG A 330 8.90 -12.54 10.66
CA ARG A 330 8.81 -11.08 10.46
C ARG A 330 9.55 -10.61 9.21
N ILE A 331 10.66 -11.24 8.82
CA ILE A 331 11.36 -10.91 7.57
C ILE A 331 10.48 -11.27 6.38
N VAL A 332 9.89 -12.47 6.37
CA VAL A 332 9.00 -12.93 5.29
C VAL A 332 7.76 -12.04 5.19
N GLU A 333 7.06 -11.82 6.30
CA GLU A 333 5.90 -10.94 6.39
C GLU A 333 6.24 -9.49 5.97
N LYS A 334 7.40 -8.99 6.37
CA LYS A 334 7.88 -7.65 5.99
C LYS A 334 8.20 -7.58 4.50
N SER A 335 8.77 -8.64 3.92
CA SER A 335 9.03 -8.70 2.48
C SER A 335 7.72 -8.68 1.70
N ILE A 336 6.72 -9.50 2.09
CA ILE A 336 5.38 -9.46 1.50
C ILE A 336 4.82 -8.03 1.59
N MET A 337 4.83 -7.43 2.79
CA MET A 337 4.30 -6.09 3.01
C MET A 337 4.94 -5.04 2.09
N ILE A 338 6.27 -4.99 1.99
CA ILE A 338 6.98 -3.98 1.17
C ILE A 338 6.61 -4.09 -0.32
N HIS A 339 6.39 -5.31 -0.82
CA HIS A 339 6.05 -5.51 -2.23
C HIS A 339 4.58 -5.24 -2.53
N LEU A 340 3.70 -5.37 -1.54
CA LEU A 340 2.27 -5.10 -1.68
C LEU A 340 1.87 -3.67 -1.27
N GLU A 341 2.69 -2.95 -0.48
CA GLU A 341 2.32 -1.67 0.13
C GLU A 341 1.88 -0.63 -0.91
N ASP A 342 2.67 -0.45 -1.98
CA ASP A 342 2.40 0.55 -3.01
C ASP A 342 1.12 0.25 -3.79
N SER A 343 0.88 -1.04 -4.00
CA SER A 343 -0.25 -1.55 -4.76
C SER A 343 -1.56 -1.45 -3.96
N ILE A 344 -1.51 -1.76 -2.65
CA ILE A 344 -2.65 -1.64 -1.73
C ILE A 344 -2.92 -0.17 -1.39
N ASP A 345 -1.89 0.63 -1.07
CA ASP A 345 -2.04 2.06 -0.72
C ASP A 345 -2.77 2.83 -1.82
N ARG A 346 -2.48 2.46 -3.06
CA ARG A 346 -3.16 2.99 -4.23
C ARG A 346 -4.64 2.71 -4.22
N LEU A 347 -5.15 1.61 -3.67
CA LEU A 347 -6.58 1.29 -3.58
C LEU A 347 -7.28 2.09 -2.46
N LEU A 348 -6.57 2.34 -1.36
CA LEU A 348 -7.12 2.96 -0.16
C LEU A 348 -7.66 4.37 -0.40
N SER A 349 -8.73 4.70 0.32
CA SER A 349 -9.28 6.06 0.33
C SER A 349 -8.28 7.10 0.86
N ILE A 350 -8.39 8.33 0.38
CA ILE A 350 -7.62 9.48 0.90
C ILE A 350 -7.94 9.80 2.37
N SER A 351 -9.06 9.27 2.88
CA SER A 351 -9.53 9.40 4.26
C SER A 351 -8.80 8.49 5.25
N VAL A 352 -7.96 7.58 4.79
CA VAL A 352 -7.20 6.65 5.63
C VAL A 352 -5.81 7.22 5.92
N TYR A 353 -5.45 7.33 7.19
CA TYR A 353 -4.19 7.94 7.63
C TYR A 353 -3.25 7.01 8.40
N SER A 354 -3.74 5.86 8.86
CA SER A 354 -2.96 4.84 9.56
C SER A 354 -2.15 3.97 8.62
N TYR A 355 -0.97 3.53 9.07
CA TYR A 355 -0.15 2.52 8.39
C TYR A 355 0.22 2.82 6.93
N ARG A 356 0.26 4.10 6.56
CA ARG A 356 0.59 4.56 5.21
C ARG A 356 1.79 5.51 5.25
N LYS A 357 2.74 5.33 4.31
CA LYS A 357 3.92 6.19 4.20
C LYS A 357 3.50 7.64 3.95
N GLY A 358 4.03 8.59 4.74
CA GLY A 358 3.70 10.01 4.60
C GLY A 358 2.31 10.42 5.11
N HIS A 359 1.60 9.51 5.78
CA HIS A 359 0.36 9.79 6.51
C HIS A 359 0.59 9.61 8.02
N GLY A 360 -0.25 10.24 8.84
CA GLY A 360 -0.13 10.18 10.28
C GLY A 360 -1.19 11.03 10.99
N VAL A 361 -1.22 10.94 12.32
CA VAL A 361 -2.20 11.61 13.20
C VAL A 361 -2.30 13.10 12.88
N LYS A 362 -1.17 13.82 12.84
CA LYS A 362 -1.14 15.26 12.57
C LYS A 362 -1.81 15.62 11.23
N ARG A 363 -1.65 14.78 10.20
CA ARG A 363 -2.25 15.01 8.87
C ARG A 363 -3.76 14.79 8.90
N ALA A 364 -4.22 13.73 9.58
CA ALA A 364 -5.64 13.45 9.77
C ALA A 364 -6.32 14.62 10.49
N VAL A 365 -5.79 14.99 11.66
CA VAL A 365 -6.33 16.05 12.52
C VAL A 365 -6.33 17.42 11.83
N LYS A 366 -5.27 17.79 11.09
CA LYS A 366 -5.24 19.03 10.29
C LYS A 366 -6.35 19.03 9.23
N LYS A 367 -6.62 17.89 8.58
CA LYS A 367 -7.68 17.80 7.58
C LYS A 367 -9.05 17.93 8.24
N VAL A 368 -9.30 17.24 9.36
CA VAL A 368 -10.54 17.40 10.15
C VAL A 368 -10.75 18.86 10.54
N PHE A 369 -9.73 19.51 11.11
CA PHE A 369 -9.79 20.94 11.49
C PHE A 369 -10.15 21.84 10.31
N SER A 370 -9.61 21.59 9.12
CA SER A 370 -9.92 22.38 7.92
C SER A 370 -11.39 22.29 7.48
N ILE A 371 -12.09 21.19 7.84
CA ILE A 371 -13.52 21.00 7.54
C ILE A 371 -14.37 21.59 8.65
N ILE A 372 -14.08 21.26 9.91
CA ILE A 372 -14.81 21.79 11.09
C ILE A 372 -14.78 23.32 11.12
N ARG A 373 -13.66 23.95 10.75
CA ARG A 373 -13.53 25.41 10.67
C ARG A 373 -14.53 26.08 9.73
N LYS A 374 -15.10 25.35 8.76
CA LYS A 374 -16.15 25.88 7.86
C LYS A 374 -17.53 25.94 8.52
N GLY A 375 -17.72 25.31 9.68
CA GLY A 375 -19.00 25.27 10.41
C GLY A 375 -20.06 24.37 9.77
N GLY A 376 -21.17 24.16 10.47
CA GLY A 376 -22.32 23.41 9.95
C GLY A 376 -22.20 21.89 9.99
N TYR A 377 -21.36 21.31 10.86
CA TYR A 377 -21.19 19.85 10.93
C TYR A 377 -21.44 19.31 12.35
N LYS A 378 -22.23 18.25 12.42
CA LYS A 378 -22.25 17.27 13.52
C LYS A 378 -21.13 16.25 13.29
N ALA A 379 -20.70 15.57 14.34
CA ALA A 379 -19.68 14.54 14.25
C ALA A 379 -20.04 13.27 15.03
N LEU A 380 -19.62 12.12 14.52
CA LEU A 380 -19.67 10.84 15.22
C LEU A 380 -18.28 10.21 15.17
N LYS A 381 -17.69 10.00 16.35
CA LYS A 381 -16.46 9.25 16.54
C LYS A 381 -16.81 7.83 16.95
N ALA A 382 -16.16 6.83 16.35
CA ALA A 382 -16.39 5.43 16.68
C ALA A 382 -15.10 4.60 16.54
N ASP A 383 -15.11 3.47 17.23
CA ASP A 383 -14.04 2.47 17.28
C ASP A 383 -14.63 1.09 16.96
N ILE A 384 -13.86 0.22 16.33
CA ILE A 384 -14.29 -1.15 16.00
C ILE A 384 -13.90 -2.09 17.13
N LEU A 385 -14.86 -2.87 17.63
CA LEU A 385 -14.64 -3.77 18.75
C LEU A 385 -13.70 -4.92 18.33
N HIS A 386 -12.63 -5.13 19.10
CA HIS A 386 -11.65 -6.21 18.89
C HIS A 386 -11.20 -6.35 17.42
N TYR A 387 -10.92 -5.23 16.76
CA TYR A 387 -10.85 -5.17 15.29
C TYR A 387 -9.96 -6.25 14.66
N PHE A 388 -8.70 -6.34 15.07
CA PHE A 388 -7.75 -7.31 14.51
C PHE A 388 -8.20 -8.76 14.72
N ASP A 389 -8.83 -9.06 15.86
CA ASP A 389 -9.29 -10.40 16.22
C ASP A 389 -10.60 -10.74 15.48
N SER A 390 -11.37 -9.72 15.09
CA SER A 390 -12.66 -9.85 14.40
C SER A 390 -12.55 -9.93 12.87
N ILE A 391 -11.35 -9.76 12.29
CA ILE A 391 -11.16 -9.87 10.84
C ILE A 391 -11.36 -11.31 10.41
N GLU A 392 -12.29 -11.55 9.48
CA GLU A 392 -12.52 -12.88 8.95
C GLU A 392 -11.42 -13.27 7.94
N ARG A 393 -10.61 -14.27 8.31
CA ARG A 393 -9.45 -14.70 7.51
C ARG A 393 -9.83 -15.18 6.12
N GLU A 394 -10.93 -15.90 5.99
CA GLU A 394 -11.38 -16.42 4.70
C GLU A 394 -11.77 -15.28 3.75
N GLU A 395 -12.49 -14.27 4.25
CA GLU A 395 -12.85 -13.10 3.44
C GLU A 395 -11.63 -12.25 3.09
N LEU A 396 -10.71 -12.05 4.04
CA LEU A 396 -9.44 -11.39 3.77
C LEU A 396 -8.62 -12.13 2.70
N PHE A 397 -8.56 -13.46 2.76
CA PHE A 397 -7.86 -14.27 1.77
C PHE A 397 -8.50 -14.14 0.38
N LYS A 398 -9.84 -14.15 0.30
CA LYS A 398 -10.57 -13.91 -0.96
C LYS A 398 -10.24 -12.54 -1.56
N MET A 399 -10.21 -11.49 -0.74
CA MET A 399 -9.80 -10.15 -1.20
C MET A 399 -8.36 -10.12 -1.73
N LEU A 400 -7.44 -10.83 -1.08
CA LEU A 400 -6.05 -10.93 -1.48
C LEU A 400 -5.86 -11.76 -2.76
N ARG A 401 -6.59 -12.88 -2.91
CA ARG A 401 -6.54 -13.72 -4.12
C ARG A 401 -6.88 -12.93 -5.37
N VAL A 402 -7.92 -12.09 -5.31
CA VAL A 402 -8.29 -11.17 -6.39
C VAL A 402 -7.16 -10.21 -6.74
N PHE A 403 -6.35 -9.82 -5.75
CA PHE A 403 -5.30 -8.81 -5.87
C PHE A 403 -3.92 -9.36 -6.23
N LEU A 404 -3.62 -10.62 -5.89
CA LEU A 404 -2.29 -11.20 -6.06
C LEU A 404 -2.19 -12.03 -7.34
N ARG A 405 -3.21 -12.85 -7.65
CA ARG A 405 -3.24 -13.78 -8.80
C ARG A 405 -1.89 -14.46 -9.06
N ASP A 406 -1.21 -14.86 -7.98
CA ASP A 406 0.11 -15.49 -7.95
C ASP A 406 -0.02 -16.69 -7.03
N ARG A 407 -0.05 -17.90 -7.62
CA ARG A 407 -0.46 -19.11 -6.90
C ARG A 407 0.51 -19.47 -5.78
N LYS A 408 1.83 -19.34 -5.98
CA LYS A 408 2.78 -19.59 -4.88
C LYS A 408 2.68 -18.56 -3.77
N LEU A 409 2.43 -17.29 -4.10
CA LEU A 409 2.19 -16.28 -3.07
C LEU A 409 0.87 -16.53 -2.33
N GLU A 410 -0.19 -16.92 -3.02
CA GLU A 410 -1.46 -17.34 -2.42
C GLU A 410 -1.25 -18.53 -1.46
N VAL A 411 -0.48 -19.54 -1.87
CA VAL A 411 -0.12 -20.67 -1.01
C VAL A 411 0.69 -20.22 0.21
N LEU A 412 1.67 -19.31 0.04
CA LEU A 412 2.46 -18.78 1.15
C LEU A 412 1.58 -18.01 2.15
N ILE A 413 0.63 -17.20 1.67
CA ILE A 413 -0.32 -16.46 2.52
C ILE A 413 -1.32 -17.42 3.17
N SER A 414 -1.79 -18.46 2.47
CA SER A 414 -2.62 -19.51 3.06
C SER A 414 -1.89 -20.16 4.22
N ARG A 415 -0.65 -20.61 4.02
CA ARG A 415 0.19 -21.20 5.10
C ARG A 415 0.39 -20.24 6.27
N TRP A 416 0.47 -18.93 6.01
CA TRP A 416 0.51 -17.93 7.07
C TRP A 416 -0.80 -17.90 7.86
N LEU A 417 -1.95 -17.85 7.19
CA LEU A 417 -3.29 -17.86 7.81
C LEU A 417 -3.58 -19.18 8.55
N ASP A 418 -3.19 -20.31 7.97
CA ASP A 418 -3.34 -21.66 8.55
C ASP A 418 -2.55 -21.76 9.85
N ASN A 419 -1.30 -21.27 9.87
CA ASN A 419 -0.49 -21.19 11.08
C ASN A 419 -1.14 -20.33 12.19
N LEU A 420 -1.90 -19.29 11.84
CA LEU A 420 -2.67 -18.53 12.83
C LEU A 420 -3.84 -19.35 13.36
N GLN A 421 -4.50 -20.14 12.51
CA GLN A 421 -5.62 -20.99 12.88
C GLN A 421 -5.18 -22.12 13.81
N ASP A 422 -4.08 -22.80 13.50
CA ASP A 422 -3.51 -23.87 14.31
C ASP A 422 -3.13 -23.40 15.73
N GLN A 423 -2.83 -22.10 15.87
CA GLN A 423 -2.49 -21.46 17.14
C GLN A 423 -3.68 -20.82 17.85
N ALA A 424 -4.91 -21.08 17.39
CA ALA A 424 -6.15 -20.48 17.90
C ALA A 424 -6.07 -18.94 17.99
N VAL A 425 -5.41 -18.31 17.01
CA VAL A 425 -5.42 -16.86 16.84
C VAL A 425 -6.71 -16.51 16.13
N GLU A 426 -7.55 -15.68 16.75
CA GLU A 426 -8.69 -15.07 16.09
C GLU A 426 -8.21 -13.93 15.18
N GLY A 427 -8.78 -13.85 13.98
CA GLY A 427 -8.42 -12.86 12.96
C GLY A 427 -6.93 -12.83 12.57
N ILE A 428 -6.31 -11.65 12.65
CA ILE A 428 -4.90 -11.43 12.28
C ILE A 428 -4.09 -10.82 13.45
N PRO A 429 -2.83 -11.24 13.66
CA PRO A 429 -2.09 -10.94 14.88
C PRO A 429 -1.65 -9.48 14.97
N GLN A 430 -1.83 -8.89 16.16
CA GLN A 430 -1.28 -7.59 16.51
C GLN A 430 0.21 -7.73 16.85
N GLY A 431 1.09 -7.32 15.93
CA GLY A 431 2.55 -7.47 16.08
C GLY A 431 3.26 -8.00 14.83
N SER A 432 2.49 -8.56 13.90
CA SER A 432 2.93 -8.88 12.55
C SER A 432 3.20 -7.60 11.75
N PRO A 433 4.31 -7.51 10.99
CA PRO A 433 4.52 -6.45 10.01
C PRO A 433 3.49 -6.40 8.87
N LEU A 434 2.82 -7.52 8.57
CA LEU A 434 1.86 -7.63 7.47
C LEU A 434 0.45 -7.19 7.90
N SER A 435 0.02 -7.54 9.13
CA SER A 435 -1.32 -7.27 9.64
C SER A 435 -1.82 -5.83 9.45
N PRO A 436 -1.02 -4.76 9.71
CA PRO A 436 -1.52 -3.38 9.54
C PRO A 436 -1.93 -3.04 8.10
N LEU A 437 -1.19 -3.54 7.11
CA LEU A 437 -1.51 -3.32 5.70
C LEU A 437 -2.82 -4.03 5.32
N LEU A 438 -2.95 -5.29 5.73
CA LEU A 438 -4.14 -6.12 5.49
C LEU A 438 -5.38 -5.56 6.20
N SER A 439 -5.20 -5.03 7.41
CA SER A 439 -6.27 -4.37 8.16
C SER A 439 -6.81 -3.12 7.45
N ASN A 440 -5.96 -2.37 6.73
CA ASN A 440 -6.44 -1.24 5.95
C ASN A 440 -7.21 -1.71 4.70
N LEU A 441 -6.76 -2.78 4.05
CA LEU A 441 -7.43 -3.38 2.90
C LEU A 441 -8.83 -3.88 3.28
N TYR A 442 -8.98 -4.54 4.43
CA TYR A 442 -10.26 -5.09 4.89
C TYR A 442 -11.32 -3.99 5.15
N LEU A 443 -10.93 -2.84 5.71
CA LEU A 443 -11.84 -1.70 5.97
C LEU A 443 -12.10 -0.80 4.77
N ASP A 444 -11.49 -1.07 3.62
CA ASP A 444 -11.65 -0.25 2.43
C ASP A 444 -13.11 -0.17 1.95
N TYR A 445 -13.91 -1.22 2.19
CA TYR A 445 -15.36 -1.20 1.94
C TYR A 445 -16.10 -0.18 2.82
N LEU A 446 -15.81 -0.16 4.13
CA LEU A 446 -16.38 0.82 5.08
C LEU A 446 -16.06 2.25 4.64
N ASP A 447 -14.80 2.51 4.31
CA ASP A 447 -14.33 3.85 3.92
C ASP A 447 -15.12 4.38 2.73
N LYS A 448 -15.35 3.53 1.73
CA LYS A 448 -16.01 3.89 0.49
C LYS A 448 -17.50 4.09 0.68
N GLU A 449 -18.18 3.24 1.45
CA GLU A 449 -19.62 3.37 1.68
C GLU A 449 -19.96 4.64 2.47
N LEU A 450 -19.14 5.02 3.45
CA LEU A 450 -19.36 6.26 4.18
C LEU A 450 -19.08 7.51 3.33
N ILE A 451 -18.08 7.46 2.44
CA ILE A 451 -17.84 8.54 1.47
C ILE A 451 -18.98 8.61 0.44
N LYS A 452 -19.52 7.47 -0.01
CA LYS A 452 -20.65 7.37 -0.94
C LYS A 452 -21.91 8.03 -0.39
N LYS A 453 -22.11 7.98 0.93
CA LYS A 453 -23.19 8.70 1.63
C LYS A 453 -23.00 10.22 1.69
N GLY A 454 -21.88 10.74 1.19
CA GLY A 454 -21.57 12.17 1.20
C GLY A 454 -20.98 12.66 2.54
N TYR A 455 -20.62 11.75 3.44
CA TYR A 455 -19.99 12.14 4.70
C TYR A 455 -18.52 12.52 4.51
N PHE A 456 -18.03 13.43 5.35
CA PHE A 456 -16.59 13.59 5.51
C PHE A 456 -16.07 12.53 6.48
N TYR A 457 -15.34 11.57 5.94
CA TYR A 457 -14.83 10.42 6.67
C TYR A 457 -13.33 10.53 6.94
N PHE A 458 -12.88 10.09 8.12
CA PHE A 458 -11.47 10.06 8.52
C PHE A 458 -11.18 8.82 9.37
N ARG A 459 -10.19 8.02 9.00
CA ARG A 459 -9.84 6.78 9.73
C ARG A 459 -8.36 6.69 10.08
N PHE A 460 -8.10 6.21 11.29
CA PHE A 460 -6.78 5.85 11.79
C PHE A 460 -6.85 4.49 12.51
N GLY A 461 -6.59 3.41 11.78
CA GLY A 461 -6.71 2.04 12.26
C GLY A 461 -8.18 1.67 12.30
N ASP A 462 -8.64 1.30 13.49
CA ASP A 462 -10.00 1.03 13.92
C ASP A 462 -10.76 2.28 14.42
N ASP A 463 -10.05 3.35 14.80
CA ASP A 463 -10.65 4.64 15.22
C ASP A 463 -10.99 5.49 14.00
N PHE A 464 -12.23 5.96 13.90
CA PHE A 464 -12.68 6.82 12.81
C PHE A 464 -13.67 7.90 13.24
N LEU A 465 -13.73 8.95 12.43
CA LEU A 465 -14.58 10.13 12.61
C LEU A 465 -15.40 10.38 11.34
N VAL A 466 -16.69 10.58 11.52
CA VAL A 466 -17.64 10.92 10.45
C VAL A 466 -18.22 12.29 10.73
N LEU A 467 -18.14 13.22 9.76
CA LEU A 467 -18.81 14.53 9.84
C LEU A 467 -19.95 14.61 8.83
N PHE A 468 -21.09 15.11 9.28
CA PHE A 468 -22.34 15.20 8.51
C PHE A 468 -23.15 16.43 8.94
N LYS A 469 -24.13 16.85 8.12
CA LYS A 469 -24.91 18.08 8.35
C LYS A 469 -26.36 17.81 8.72
N GLU A 470 -27.09 17.17 7.81
CA GLU A 470 -28.54 17.10 7.88
C GLU A 470 -28.99 15.94 8.79
N GLU A 471 -28.37 14.76 8.63
CA GLU A 471 -28.80 13.53 9.29
C GLU A 471 -28.68 13.54 10.81
N GLU A 472 -29.58 12.81 11.48
CA GLU A 472 -29.51 12.55 12.92
C GLU A 472 -28.39 11.54 13.25
N HIS A 473 -27.74 11.72 14.41
CA HIS A 473 -26.67 10.83 14.90
C HIS A 473 -27.06 9.35 14.84
N LYS A 474 -28.31 9.04 15.21
CA LYS A 474 -28.86 7.68 15.20
C LYS A 474 -28.91 7.07 13.79
N SER A 475 -29.32 7.85 12.78
CA SER A 475 -29.39 7.38 11.38
C SER A 475 -28.00 7.06 10.83
N VAL A 476 -27.02 7.93 11.13
CA VAL A 476 -25.63 7.72 10.72
C VAL A 476 -25.05 6.49 11.43
N LEU A 477 -25.32 6.31 12.72
CA LEU A 477 -24.88 5.15 13.49
C LEU A 477 -25.46 3.84 12.94
N GLU A 478 -26.78 3.79 12.68
CA GLU A 478 -27.43 2.62 12.06
C GLU A 478 -26.85 2.29 10.68
N THR A 479 -26.51 3.32 9.90
CA THR A 479 -25.83 3.15 8.62
C THR A 479 -24.46 2.51 8.78
N ILE A 480 -23.65 3.00 9.73
CA ILE A 480 -22.31 2.44 10.05
C ILE A 480 -22.43 0.99 10.53
N GLU A 481 -23.36 0.70 11.45
CA GLU A 481 -23.57 -0.66 11.97
C GLU A 481 -23.98 -1.64 10.86
N ARG A 482 -24.86 -1.21 9.94
CA ARG A 482 -25.24 -2.02 8.78
C ARG A 482 -24.04 -2.32 7.87
N ILE A 483 -23.20 -1.33 7.58
CA ILE A 483 -22.01 -1.51 6.75
C ILE A 483 -21.01 -2.46 7.43
N LEU A 484 -20.75 -2.29 8.72
CA LEU A 484 -19.84 -3.15 9.48
C LEU A 484 -20.34 -4.59 9.57
N LYS A 485 -21.66 -4.79 9.66
CA LYS A 485 -22.27 -6.13 9.64
C LYS A 485 -21.95 -6.90 8.35
N HIS A 486 -21.85 -6.22 7.20
CA HIS A 486 -21.42 -6.85 5.94
C HIS A 486 -19.96 -7.33 5.98
N LEU A 487 -19.12 -6.73 6.83
CA LEU A 487 -17.73 -7.14 7.04
C LEU A 487 -17.56 -8.09 8.24
N ASN A 488 -18.68 -8.56 8.82
CA ASN A 488 -18.69 -9.32 10.08
C ASN A 488 -18.02 -8.59 11.27
N LEU A 489 -18.02 -7.26 11.23
CA LEU A 489 -17.47 -6.39 12.28
C LEU A 489 -18.56 -5.75 13.13
N ARG A 490 -18.18 -5.26 14.31
CA ARG A 490 -19.08 -4.58 15.25
C ARG A 490 -18.44 -3.31 15.83
N LEU A 491 -19.26 -2.31 16.12
CA LEU A 491 -18.81 -1.13 16.84
C LEU A 491 -18.55 -1.44 18.31
N ASN A 492 -17.54 -0.78 18.86
CA ASN A 492 -17.39 -0.65 20.30
C ASN A 492 -18.35 0.43 20.81
N LYS A 493 -19.55 0.02 21.24
CA LYS A 493 -20.64 0.93 21.64
C LYS A 493 -20.24 1.89 22.77
N GLU A 494 -19.34 1.48 23.66
CA GLU A 494 -18.86 2.32 24.77
C GLU A 494 -17.94 3.45 24.31
N LYS A 495 -17.36 3.34 23.11
CA LYS A 495 -16.45 4.34 22.52
C LYS A 495 -17.08 5.15 21.39
N VAL A 496 -18.39 5.02 21.18
CA VAL A 496 -19.12 5.88 20.25
C VAL A 496 -19.40 7.21 20.94
N ILE A 497 -18.96 8.31 20.32
CA ILE A 497 -19.15 9.66 20.85
C ILE A 497 -19.78 10.52 19.76
N SER A 498 -20.93 11.12 20.09
CA SER A 498 -21.65 12.07 19.25
C SER A 498 -21.32 13.50 19.66
N PHE A 499 -21.06 14.36 18.69
CA PHE A 499 -20.81 15.79 18.87
C PHE A 499 -21.80 16.60 18.04
N ASN A 500 -22.50 17.54 18.67
CA ASN A 500 -23.40 18.46 17.99
C ASN A 500 -22.64 19.56 17.25
N GLU A 501 -23.37 20.31 16.43
CA GLU A 501 -22.77 21.44 15.73
C GLU A 501 -22.19 22.46 16.72
N GLY A 502 -20.92 22.83 16.50
CA GLY A 502 -20.21 23.82 17.33
C GLY A 502 -19.48 23.23 18.53
N GLU A 503 -19.76 21.97 18.90
CA GLU A 503 -19.04 21.29 19.98
C GLU A 503 -17.59 20.97 19.57
N PRO A 504 -16.61 21.06 20.50
CA PRO A 504 -15.25 20.61 20.24
C PRO A 504 -15.19 19.09 20.04
N VAL A 505 -14.70 18.65 18.88
CA VAL A 505 -14.58 17.23 18.53
C VAL A 505 -13.28 16.66 19.06
N GLU A 506 -13.32 15.52 19.73
CA GLU A 506 -12.12 14.82 20.19
C GLU A 506 -11.73 13.68 19.23
N PHE A 507 -10.54 13.75 18.63
CA PHE A 507 -10.06 12.73 17.70
C PHE A 507 -8.53 12.59 17.75
N LEU A 508 -8.05 11.35 17.85
CA LEU A 508 -6.61 11.00 17.88
C LEU A 508 -5.76 11.77 18.90
N GLY A 509 -6.33 12.04 20.08
CA GLY A 509 -5.65 12.79 21.15
C GLY A 509 -5.62 14.30 20.92
N TYR A 510 -6.52 14.84 20.11
CA TYR A 510 -6.70 16.27 19.91
C TYR A 510 -8.15 16.65 20.11
N GLN A 511 -8.36 17.82 20.72
CA GLN A 511 -9.63 18.52 20.73
C GLN A 511 -9.64 19.54 19.58
N ILE A 512 -10.66 19.46 18.73
CA ILE A 512 -10.77 20.17 17.47
C ILE A 512 -12.05 21.01 17.49
N SER A 513 -11.89 22.32 17.60
CA SER A 513 -12.98 23.28 17.52
C SER A 513 -12.90 24.08 16.22
N GLN A 514 -13.91 24.90 15.92
CA GLN A 514 -13.89 25.75 14.71
C GLN A 514 -12.71 26.74 14.70
N LYS A 515 -12.25 27.18 15.88
CA LYS A 515 -11.22 28.23 16.01
C LYS A 515 -9.84 27.69 16.40
N ARG A 516 -9.80 26.57 17.12
CA ARG A 516 -8.57 26.04 17.73
C ARG A 516 -8.42 24.54 17.54
N LEU A 517 -7.17 24.14 17.42
CA LEU A 517 -6.74 22.75 17.48
C LEU A 517 -5.82 22.59 18.69
N THR A 518 -6.22 21.79 19.66
CA THR A 518 -5.52 21.64 20.95
C THR A 518 -5.16 20.18 21.19
N PRO A 519 -3.88 19.83 21.41
CA PRO A 519 -3.53 18.48 21.86
C PRO A 519 -4.15 18.19 23.23
N LEU A 520 -4.81 17.04 23.38
CA LEU A 520 -5.23 16.54 24.69
C LEU A 520 -3.99 15.99 25.39
N GLY A 521 -3.72 16.49 26.60
CA GLY A 521 -2.57 16.06 27.39
C GLY A 521 -2.65 14.54 27.61
N ARG A 522 -1.65 13.81 27.13
CA ARG A 522 -1.39 12.47 27.67
C ARG A 522 -1.00 12.67 29.12
N GLU A 523 -1.81 12.17 30.06
CA GLU A 523 -1.26 11.93 31.39
C GLU A 523 -0.04 11.05 31.21
N LYS A 524 1.12 11.56 31.65
CA LYS A 524 2.33 10.75 31.70
C LYS A 524 2.05 9.65 32.70
N ILE A 525 1.80 8.43 32.21
CA ILE A 525 1.93 7.23 33.02
C ILE A 525 3.33 7.29 33.65
N GLY A 526 3.36 7.43 34.96
CA GLY A 526 4.59 7.50 35.74
C GLY A 526 5.34 6.18 35.67
N SER A 527 6.19 5.99 34.67
CA SER A 527 7.40 5.20 34.85
C SER A 527 8.48 6.17 35.31
N LYS A 528 9.00 5.97 36.52
CA LYS A 528 10.06 6.76 37.16
C LYS A 528 11.44 6.62 36.49
N ASP A 529 11.48 6.32 35.19
CA ASP A 529 12.69 6.31 34.37
C ASP A 529 12.55 7.34 33.25
N ASN A 530 13.24 8.47 33.44
CA ASN A 530 13.29 9.60 32.52
C ASN A 530 14.14 9.26 31.27
N TRP A 531 13.60 8.48 30.35
CA TRP A 531 14.15 8.39 28.99
C TRP A 531 13.33 9.30 28.06
N LYS A 532 13.82 10.53 27.82
CA LYS A 532 13.25 11.43 26.82
C LYS A 532 13.49 10.84 25.42
N ARG A 533 12.44 10.74 24.60
CA ARG A 533 12.54 10.48 23.16
C ARG A 533 13.30 11.63 22.50
N LEU A 534 14.35 11.30 21.75
CA LEU A 534 15.32 12.27 21.21
C LEU A 534 14.96 12.80 19.80
N PHE A 535 13.97 12.23 19.10
CA PHE A 535 13.61 12.70 17.76
C PHE A 535 12.15 12.41 17.42
N SER A 536 11.28 13.43 17.34
CA SER A 536 10.09 13.41 16.48
C SER A 536 9.32 14.74 16.46
N GLU A 537 9.90 15.85 15.96
CA GLU A 537 9.08 17.02 15.56
C GLU A 537 9.71 17.99 14.52
N ASP A 538 10.99 17.83 14.20
CA ASP A 538 11.83 18.97 13.77
C ASP A 538 12.01 19.20 12.26
N PHE A 539 10.99 18.95 11.43
CA PHE A 539 11.02 19.44 10.04
C PHE A 539 10.15 20.69 9.81
N ILE A 540 9.35 21.07 10.81
CA ILE A 540 8.45 22.24 10.73
C ILE A 540 9.00 23.43 11.52
N GLU A 541 9.86 23.19 12.52
CA GLU A 541 10.42 24.22 13.41
C GLU A 541 11.89 24.55 13.10
N GLY A 542 12.45 23.97 12.05
CA GLY A 542 13.90 23.92 11.80
C GLY A 542 14.52 22.63 12.36
N ILE A 543 15.72 22.30 11.91
CA ILE A 543 16.45 21.07 12.23
C ILE A 543 17.35 21.35 13.45
N PRO A 544 17.31 20.53 14.52
CA PRO A 544 18.27 20.60 15.61
C PRO A 544 19.62 20.08 15.12
N ILE A 545 20.68 20.85 15.38
CA ILE A 545 22.04 20.49 14.99
C ILE A 545 22.81 20.01 16.20
N TYR A 546 23.42 18.83 16.11
CA TYR A 546 24.25 18.27 17.17
C TYR A 546 25.71 18.37 16.75
N ILE A 547 26.50 19.12 17.52
CA ILE A 547 27.95 19.19 17.35
C ILE A 547 28.57 18.28 18.40
N THR A 548 29.32 17.28 17.96
CA THR A 548 29.88 16.20 18.79
C THR A 548 31.39 16.14 18.66
N LYS A 549 32.04 15.24 19.41
CA LYS A 549 33.51 15.06 19.35
C LYS A 549 34.00 14.54 17.98
N ARG A 550 33.12 14.02 17.12
CA ARG A 550 33.47 13.59 15.74
C ARG A 550 33.59 14.78 14.78
N ASP A 551 33.12 15.95 15.20
CA ASP A 551 33.19 17.19 14.45
C ASP A 551 34.44 17.95 14.91
N TYR A 552 35.37 18.16 13.98
CA TYR A 552 36.63 18.87 14.21
C TYR A 552 36.39 20.35 14.55
N GLY A 553 35.33 20.94 14.00
CA GLY A 553 34.93 22.28 14.37
C GLY A 553 33.70 22.79 13.61
N ALA A 554 32.97 23.73 14.23
CA ALA A 554 31.89 24.46 13.58
C ALA A 554 32.19 25.97 13.51
N TYR A 555 31.92 26.60 12.37
CA TYR A 555 32.04 28.06 12.20
C TYR A 555 30.94 28.60 11.31
N SER A 556 30.65 29.90 11.42
CA SER A 556 29.75 30.60 10.50
C SER A 556 30.53 31.15 9.31
N ASP A 557 30.06 30.91 8.08
CA ASP A 557 30.56 31.59 6.87
C ASP A 557 29.76 32.87 6.54
N GLY A 558 28.88 33.29 7.47
CA GLY A 558 27.95 34.40 7.31
C GLY A 558 26.55 33.93 6.90
N SER A 559 26.45 33.12 5.83
CA SER A 559 25.14 32.66 5.33
C SER A 559 24.76 31.26 5.83
N ASN A 560 25.74 30.47 6.29
CA ASN A 560 25.56 29.08 6.68
C ASN A 560 26.41 28.73 7.89
N LEU A 561 25.95 27.72 8.63
CA LEU A 561 26.75 26.98 9.57
C LEU A 561 27.59 25.96 8.81
N ILE A 562 28.89 25.98 9.04
CA ILE A 562 29.85 25.07 8.44
C ILE A 562 30.36 24.10 9.50
N ILE A 563 30.16 22.81 9.29
CA ILE A 563 30.68 21.74 10.16
C ILE A 563 31.80 20.99 9.44
N LYS A 564 32.98 20.95 10.06
CA LYS A 564 34.14 20.18 9.59
C LYS A 564 34.23 18.87 10.37
N ARG A 565 34.35 17.75 9.66
CA ARG A 565 34.52 16.41 10.27
C ARG A 565 35.97 15.92 10.15
N GLU A 566 36.37 15.01 11.05
CA GLU A 566 37.76 14.51 11.16
C GLU A 566 38.30 13.82 9.89
N ASP A 567 37.41 13.32 9.03
CA ASP A 567 37.67 12.55 7.82
C ASP A 567 38.01 13.41 6.57
N LYS A 568 38.44 14.66 6.77
CA LYS A 568 39.07 15.58 5.78
C LYS A 568 38.58 15.41 4.32
N GLU A 569 37.36 15.86 4.05
CA GLU A 569 36.90 16.45 2.77
C GLU A 569 35.41 16.85 2.82
N VAL A 570 34.64 16.33 3.78
CA VAL A 570 33.22 16.65 3.92
C VAL A 570 33.01 17.88 4.80
N VAL A 571 32.63 18.97 4.14
CA VAL A 571 32.16 20.21 4.78
C VAL A 571 30.63 20.20 4.71
N GLU A 572 29.97 19.97 5.84
CA GLU A 572 28.51 20.07 5.88
C GLU A 572 28.13 21.54 6.00
N LYS A 573 27.38 22.04 4.99
CA LYS A 573 26.97 23.44 4.88
C LYS A 573 25.47 23.55 5.07
N ILE A 574 25.07 24.13 6.20
CA ILE A 574 23.67 24.17 6.65
C ILE A 574 23.20 25.63 6.70
N PRO A 575 22.16 26.01 5.94
CA PRO A 575 21.62 27.36 6.00
C PRO A 575 21.07 27.71 7.39
N TRP A 576 21.43 28.87 7.94
CA TRP A 576 20.97 29.28 9.28
C TRP A 576 19.44 29.30 9.43
N LYS A 577 18.71 29.64 8.36
CA LYS A 577 17.24 29.73 8.33
C LYS A 577 16.50 28.42 8.62
N ILE A 578 17.18 27.29 8.47
CA ILE A 578 16.58 25.97 8.68
C ILE A 578 17.03 25.33 9.99
N ILE A 579 17.80 26.04 10.82
CA ILE A 579 18.31 25.53 12.10
C ILE A 579 17.35 25.97 13.21
N LYS A 580 16.91 25.01 14.03
CA LYS A 580 16.02 25.27 15.17
C LYS A 580 16.80 25.59 16.44
N ASP A 581 17.76 24.74 16.77
CA ASP A 581 18.62 24.85 17.94
C ASP A 581 19.95 24.13 17.65
N ILE A 582 20.98 24.47 18.42
CA ILE A 582 22.28 23.80 18.36
C ILE A 582 22.58 23.16 19.71
N THR A 583 22.85 21.88 19.72
CA THR A 583 23.30 21.14 20.91
C THR A 583 24.76 20.76 20.79
N ILE A 584 25.58 21.25 21.72
CA ILE A 584 27.02 20.97 21.81
C ILE A 584 27.24 19.86 22.84
N VAL A 585 27.84 18.76 22.39
CA VAL A 585 28.01 17.54 23.19
C VAL A 585 29.48 17.28 23.51
N GLY A 586 29.84 17.49 24.78
CA GLY A 586 31.20 17.24 25.28
C GLY A 586 32.23 18.24 24.75
N ARG A 587 33.46 17.76 24.51
CA ARG A 587 34.61 18.59 24.08
C ARG A 587 34.60 18.84 22.56
N SER A 588 33.56 19.50 22.06
CA SER A 588 33.47 19.93 20.66
C SER A 588 34.00 21.35 20.48
N PHE A 589 34.63 21.62 19.35
CA PHE A 589 35.12 22.95 18.98
C PHE A 589 34.09 23.70 18.14
N PHE A 590 33.85 24.96 18.48
CA PHE A 590 32.97 25.85 17.72
C PHE A 590 33.50 27.29 17.85
N SER A 591 33.35 28.09 16.80
CA SER A 591 33.83 29.47 16.81
C SER A 591 32.88 30.39 17.58
N ASN A 592 33.40 31.49 18.11
CA ASN A 592 32.57 32.54 18.71
C ASN A 592 31.50 33.07 17.73
N GLY A 593 31.80 33.07 16.43
CA GLY A 593 30.84 33.46 15.39
C GLY A 593 29.60 32.56 15.30
N VAL A 594 29.69 31.28 15.71
CA VAL A 594 28.54 30.37 15.79
C VAL A 594 27.59 30.82 16.89
N ILE A 595 28.12 31.03 18.11
CA ILE A 595 27.31 31.47 19.25
C ILE A 595 26.72 32.85 19.01
N PHE A 596 27.52 33.79 18.49
CA PHE A 596 27.05 35.12 18.14
C PHE A 596 25.91 35.08 17.12
N ARG A 597 26.04 34.27 16.06
CA ARG A 597 24.97 34.13 15.06
C ARG A 597 23.72 33.47 15.64
N CYS A 598 23.88 32.47 16.51
CA CYS A 598 22.76 31.83 17.20
C CYS A 598 22.00 32.84 18.07
N LEU A 599 22.71 33.66 18.85
CA LEU A 599 22.11 34.72 19.65
C LEU A 599 21.37 35.76 18.79
N TYR A 600 22.00 36.18 17.68
CA TYR A 600 21.41 37.16 16.76
C TYR A 600 20.11 36.65 16.09
N GLU A 601 20.11 35.39 15.65
CA GLU A 601 18.95 34.75 14.99
C GLU A 601 17.95 34.15 15.99
N ASN A 602 18.17 34.34 17.29
CA ASN A 602 17.39 33.76 18.39
C ASN A 602 17.28 32.22 18.33
N ILE A 603 18.38 31.56 17.98
CA ILE A 603 18.54 30.10 17.93
C ILE A 603 19.14 29.65 19.27
N PRO A 604 18.45 28.84 20.08
CA PRO A 604 18.97 28.33 21.34
C PRO A 604 20.23 27.47 21.15
N VAL A 605 21.20 27.62 22.05
CA VAL A 605 22.38 26.75 22.11
C VAL A 605 22.38 25.97 23.43
N HIS A 606 22.31 24.65 23.36
CA HIS A 606 22.29 23.75 24.50
C HIS A 606 23.66 23.06 24.70
N PHE A 607 24.05 22.88 25.95
CA PHE A 607 25.31 22.24 26.33
C PHE A 607 25.05 20.96 27.11
N ILE A 608 25.58 19.84 26.63
CA ILE A 608 25.39 18.52 27.22
C ILE A 608 26.75 17.82 27.34
N THR A 609 26.98 17.10 28.44
CA THR A 609 28.18 16.27 28.61
C THR A 609 28.15 15.01 27.73
N ILE A 610 29.29 14.33 27.52
CA ILE A 610 29.34 13.05 26.79
C ILE A 610 28.50 11.93 27.41
N TYR A 611 28.13 12.06 28.68
CA TYR A 611 27.27 11.12 29.41
C TYR A 611 25.78 11.50 29.36
N GLY A 612 25.41 12.49 28.55
CA GLY A 612 24.01 12.93 28.39
C GLY A 612 23.48 13.84 29.51
N LYS A 613 24.33 14.26 30.47
CA LYS A 613 23.93 15.25 31.50
C LYS A 613 23.87 16.65 30.89
N TYR A 614 22.70 17.29 30.97
CA TYR A 614 22.50 18.68 30.58
C TYR A 614 23.27 19.62 31.52
N VAL A 615 24.01 20.57 30.94
CA VAL A 615 24.87 21.51 31.66
C VAL A 615 24.23 22.90 31.72
N GLY A 616 23.60 23.33 30.62
CA GLY A 616 22.95 24.63 30.53
C GLY A 616 22.66 25.01 29.08
N SER A 617 22.15 26.22 28.87
CA SER A 617 21.94 26.77 27.54
C SER A 617 22.18 28.27 27.49
N ILE A 618 22.52 28.75 26.30
CA ILE A 618 22.59 30.16 25.96
C ILE A 618 21.40 30.45 25.04
N ILE A 619 20.57 31.41 25.44
CA ILE A 619 19.35 31.84 24.74
C ILE A 619 19.34 33.37 24.76
N SER A 620 18.86 34.01 23.69
CA SER A 620 18.74 35.46 23.62
C SER A 620 17.43 35.89 24.29
N ASP A 621 17.50 36.58 25.44
CA ASP A 621 16.29 36.91 26.22
C ASP A 621 15.66 38.27 25.89
N THR A 622 16.30 39.18 25.13
CA THR A 622 15.67 40.43 24.67
C THR A 622 16.43 41.08 23.51
N ALA A 623 15.71 41.82 22.66
CA ALA A 623 16.13 42.37 21.36
C ALA A 623 17.23 43.45 21.34
N ASP A 624 17.89 43.77 22.45
CA ASP A 624 19.03 44.67 22.48
C ASP A 624 19.91 44.29 23.67
N HIS A 625 21.21 44.06 23.44
CA HIS A 625 22.36 44.10 24.36
C HIS A 625 23.44 43.10 23.90
N THR A 626 24.20 43.47 22.86
CA THR A 626 25.39 42.71 22.45
C THR A 626 26.50 42.69 23.53
N GLY A 627 26.47 43.60 24.51
CA GLY A 627 27.48 43.70 25.57
C GLY A 627 27.32 42.74 26.76
N SER A 628 26.09 42.47 27.24
CA SER A 628 25.89 41.65 28.45
C SER A 628 25.98 40.14 28.17
N LEU A 629 25.58 39.72 26.97
CA LEU A 629 25.59 38.33 26.53
C LEU A 629 27.00 37.77 26.31
N GLU A 630 27.96 38.59 25.90
CA GLU A 630 29.36 38.15 25.72
C GLU A 630 30.03 37.87 27.08
N GLU A 631 29.70 38.65 28.12
CA GLU A 631 30.15 38.41 29.49
C GLU A 631 29.50 37.18 30.11
N GLU A 632 28.20 36.95 29.86
CA GLU A 632 27.50 35.74 30.29
C GLU A 632 28.04 34.49 29.60
N GLN A 633 28.33 34.56 28.29
CA GLN A 633 29.00 33.48 27.56
C GLN A 633 30.38 33.18 28.16
N LYS A 634 31.21 34.21 28.39
CA LYS A 634 32.54 34.05 28.99
C LYS A 634 32.44 33.45 30.40
N ARG A 635 31.46 33.87 31.20
CA ARG A 635 31.21 33.35 32.55
C ARG A 635 30.77 31.89 32.51
N PHE A 636 29.82 31.53 31.65
CA PHE A 636 29.35 30.15 31.49
C PHE A 636 30.46 29.21 31.03
N LEU A 637 31.29 29.62 30.07
CA LEU A 637 32.41 28.80 29.57
C LEU A 637 33.55 28.69 30.59
N LYS A 638 33.79 29.75 31.38
CA LYS A 638 34.75 29.73 32.50
C LYS A 638 34.32 28.73 33.58
N ASP A 639 33.03 28.68 33.88
CA ASP A 639 32.46 27.77 34.88
C ASP A 639 32.31 26.32 34.35
N ASN A 640 32.43 26.12 33.03
CA ASN A 640 32.26 24.82 32.35
C ASN A 640 33.40 24.51 31.35
N PRO A 641 34.65 24.26 31.81
CA PRO A 641 35.86 24.16 30.98
C PRO A 641 35.92 22.93 30.05
N ILE A 642 34.90 22.08 30.11
CA ILE A 642 34.70 20.96 29.20
C ILE A 642 34.26 21.40 27.80
N PHE A 643 33.73 22.62 27.65
CA PHE A 643 33.38 23.23 26.37
C PHE A 643 34.47 24.25 25.98
N ARG A 644 34.94 24.20 24.73
CA ARG A 644 36.04 25.06 24.27
C ARG A 644 35.64 25.80 23.00
N THR A 645 35.70 27.13 23.07
CA THR A 645 35.66 28.00 21.89
C THR A 645 37.08 28.13 21.33
N SER A 646 37.21 28.17 20.00
CA SER A 646 38.48 28.49 19.33
C SER A 646 38.82 29.97 19.40
#